data_AF-A3IQN0-F1
#
_entry.id   AF-A3IQN0-F1
#
_cell.length_a   1.000
_cell.length_b   1.000
_cell.length_c   1.000
_cell.angle_alpha   90.00
_cell.angle_beta   90.00
_cell.angle_gamma   90.00
#
_symmetry.space_group_name_H-M   'P 1'
#
loop_
_entity.id
_entity.type
_entity.pdbx_description
1 polymer ?
#
loop_
_entity_poly.entity_id
_entity_poly.type
_entity_poly.pdbx_seq_one_letter_code
_entity_poly.pdbx_strand_id
1 'polypeptide(L)'
;MKVLIADFDLFSKVGGGQTFYRSIIKKNPQIQFYYIAQKEPLNTPRPKNATAIPYTEQFLITDFKNFFEVTPPKWVERAFVLASNIAVSAQNQQFDIIDVPDYEQWGIFLRPALKQYGIKFNRIALSMHGKISKTLRLDWFDWGKANIPLDLQEKMQYETADIRYGISKSYLDEWREEIEALDSHYYNPLHFFDLPRPTQCLPSNQPATLNFIGRTEKRKGPDIFIDLAWWLPENSYSKAQIIGPHSYNYDNTKSSQAYLQEMIQHRQSNLTMCPPMKREELTELFASKSLTFLPSRYDTLNLVALESLFSGCPTAIGNGAGVCRFLEENFPNVPFITIDIDDIYASLPNIQKLLDNYEDYREELVNQLSKANLEVTDPKLEDIYNNSSVAHTETQEELAQWYTQLISYWESCQVGFSISKIPGVKAAKTQVKKQLKPTYKQLKNTLGQAKAQLKKPLEEAKNAQTIKSFQLFEQYKNTFKASELNQKDLGAKVKQFWKLASAFGEEEQGLRDKLKNGYRIDRVRAWREIARLEELRGNELVAATYKLRGLRLLDGDRFGDLPYVLRVLQEKGFTREVEVIDAMYGKTGQREEKCYDFIEKARQDNLHNQEWDYEIFDDRRDRSDYRVSIIVSLYNAAEKLPLFLKTLQHQTLMHSGDGEIILVDSGSPGDEYEVFKQLAPQLNLPILYVRSKARETIQTAWNRGISLAKSPYLSFLGVDETILPDALETLANELDKNLDIDWVIGHSVVTNVDKKGNWVNDIMPYNRTPYKQDLVYLETCYLSWVGALYRRSIHDRFGYYDGTFRGAGDTEFKSRLLPHIKSKVIDRTLGVFWNYPDERTTQSPAAEIEDMRAWYVHRTLAGVRYAFAHRTPEELEQLIYLSLAYRKSYCGHTSSDLEYAYNLSLYLKEVNPQSKALQYFKGIETLLQAYRSLDWMPKLSRFSPLEKVLQTRNIAQQIQQEHLTTWDEQKSLGLKPDYRIFNDNRHEQHAFLWLTKVETTES
;
A
#
# COMPACT_ATOMS: atom_id res chain seq x y z
N MET A 1 -18.71 -49.30 5.39
CA MET A 1 -17.90 -48.36 6.19
C MET A 1 -18.77 -47.24 6.73
N LYS A 2 -18.59 -46.84 8.00
CA LYS A 2 -19.22 -45.69 8.65
C LYS A 2 -18.18 -44.61 8.93
N VAL A 3 -18.43 -43.39 8.47
CA VAL A 3 -17.50 -42.26 8.59
C VAL A 3 -18.16 -41.12 9.34
N LEU A 4 -17.55 -40.60 10.40
CA LEU A 4 -17.97 -39.35 11.04
C LEU A 4 -17.14 -38.20 10.49
N ILE A 5 -17.76 -37.28 9.75
CA ILE A 5 -17.16 -36.00 9.39
C ILE A 5 -17.29 -35.06 10.60
N ALA A 6 -16.16 -34.72 11.22
CA ALA A 6 -16.07 -33.84 12.38
C ALA A 6 -16.15 -32.35 11.98
N ASP A 7 -17.18 -32.01 11.20
CA ASP A 7 -17.55 -30.65 10.79
C ASP A 7 -19.07 -30.46 10.99
N PHE A 8 -19.51 -29.21 10.96
CA PHE A 8 -20.86 -28.79 11.33
C PHE A 8 -21.67 -28.33 10.12
N ASP A 9 -22.98 -28.62 10.16
CA ASP A 9 -23.99 -27.98 9.30
C ASP A 9 -23.72 -28.10 7.78
N LEU A 10 -23.20 -29.25 7.35
CA LEU A 10 -22.68 -29.48 5.99
C LEU A 10 -23.65 -29.12 4.85
N PHE A 11 -24.96 -29.26 5.04
CA PHE A 11 -25.97 -29.05 3.99
C PHE A 11 -26.66 -27.69 4.07
N SER A 12 -26.47 -26.94 5.16
CA SER A 12 -27.01 -25.57 5.31
C SER A 12 -25.95 -24.47 5.18
N LYS A 13 -24.68 -24.75 5.51
CA LYS A 13 -23.57 -23.80 5.42
C LYS A 13 -22.99 -23.77 4.00
N VAL A 14 -22.60 -22.59 3.53
CA VAL A 14 -21.89 -22.39 2.26
C VAL A 14 -20.42 -22.16 2.55
N GLY A 15 -19.54 -23.01 2.00
CA GLY A 15 -18.09 -22.90 2.13
C GLY A 15 -17.35 -23.93 1.27
N GLY A 16 -16.03 -23.73 1.08
CA GLY A 16 -15.20 -24.60 0.25
C GLY A 16 -15.11 -26.03 0.79
N GLY A 17 -14.78 -26.19 2.08
CA GLY A 17 -14.75 -27.49 2.76
C GLY A 17 -16.11 -28.19 2.79
N GLN A 18 -17.19 -27.44 3.07
CA GLN A 18 -18.55 -28.01 3.05
C GLN A 18 -18.97 -28.43 1.64
N THR A 19 -18.52 -27.74 0.60
CA THR A 19 -18.75 -28.14 -0.80
C THR A 19 -17.99 -29.41 -1.15
N PHE A 20 -16.74 -29.53 -0.71
CA PHE A 20 -15.96 -30.76 -0.82
C PHE A 20 -16.68 -31.94 -0.16
N TYR A 21 -17.04 -31.83 1.13
CA TYR A 21 -17.69 -32.91 1.86
C TYR A 21 -19.04 -33.31 1.27
N ARG A 22 -19.87 -32.35 0.82
CA ARG A 22 -21.11 -32.68 0.09
C ARG A 22 -20.84 -33.48 -1.18
N SER A 23 -19.75 -33.19 -1.87
CA SER A 23 -19.37 -33.89 -3.10
C SER A 23 -18.86 -35.30 -2.84
N ILE A 24 -18.00 -35.50 -1.83
CA ILE A 24 -17.54 -36.86 -1.49
C ILE A 24 -18.70 -37.74 -1.01
N ILE A 25 -19.64 -37.20 -0.25
CA ILE A 25 -20.86 -37.91 0.17
C ILE A 25 -21.65 -38.38 -1.05
N LYS A 26 -21.88 -37.48 -2.02
CA LYS A 26 -22.64 -37.78 -3.24
C LYS A 26 -21.94 -38.83 -4.12
N LYS A 27 -20.61 -38.75 -4.23
CA LYS A 27 -19.80 -39.60 -5.13
C LYS A 27 -19.46 -40.97 -4.54
N ASN A 28 -19.66 -41.17 -3.23
CA ASN A 28 -19.38 -42.44 -2.55
C ASN A 28 -20.65 -43.02 -1.89
N PRO A 29 -21.67 -43.44 -2.66
CA PRO A 29 -22.93 -43.95 -2.11
C PRO A 29 -22.79 -45.23 -1.28
N GLN A 30 -21.67 -45.95 -1.40
CA GLN A 30 -21.33 -47.15 -0.64
C GLN A 30 -20.86 -46.86 0.80
N ILE A 31 -20.43 -45.62 1.09
CA ILE A 31 -19.96 -45.20 2.43
C ILE A 31 -21.10 -44.50 3.16
N GLN A 32 -21.33 -44.87 4.43
CA GLN A 32 -22.31 -44.20 5.30
C GLN A 32 -21.63 -43.06 6.05
N PHE A 33 -22.01 -41.82 5.75
CA PHE A 33 -21.47 -40.62 6.37
C PHE A 33 -22.37 -40.10 7.48
N TYR A 34 -21.75 -39.64 8.54
CA TYR A 34 -22.36 -38.95 9.67
C TYR A 34 -21.70 -37.58 9.84
N TYR A 35 -22.44 -36.57 10.27
CA TYR A 35 -21.90 -35.23 10.54
C TYR A 35 -22.71 -34.54 11.64
N ILE A 36 -22.19 -33.46 12.19
CA ILE A 36 -22.83 -32.75 13.30
C ILE A 36 -23.77 -31.65 12.78
N ALA A 37 -25.02 -31.63 13.27
CA ALA A 37 -26.00 -30.58 12.98
C ALA A 37 -26.21 -29.71 14.22
N GLN A 38 -25.70 -28.47 14.19
CA GLN A 38 -25.83 -27.49 15.26
C GLN A 38 -26.97 -26.50 14.98
N LYS A 39 -26.97 -25.88 13.81
CA LYS A 39 -28.01 -24.94 13.36
C LYS A 39 -28.82 -25.50 12.21
N GLU A 40 -28.33 -26.54 11.55
CA GLU A 40 -29.03 -27.22 10.46
C GLU A 40 -30.27 -27.97 10.98
N PRO A 41 -31.46 -27.73 10.43
CA PRO A 41 -32.64 -28.53 10.72
C PRO A 41 -32.42 -30.01 10.35
N LEU A 42 -32.82 -30.94 11.24
CA LEU A 42 -32.65 -32.38 11.01
C LEU A 42 -33.44 -32.91 9.80
N ASN A 43 -34.40 -32.14 9.27
CA ASN A 43 -35.15 -32.47 8.05
C ASN A 43 -34.57 -31.84 6.76
N THR A 44 -33.41 -31.19 6.82
CA THR A 44 -32.72 -30.62 5.64
C THR A 44 -32.46 -31.72 4.59
N PRO A 45 -32.78 -31.49 3.30
CA PRO A 45 -32.55 -32.48 2.25
C PRO A 45 -31.08 -32.89 2.15
N ARG A 46 -30.81 -34.20 2.15
CA ARG A 46 -29.46 -34.79 2.05
C ARG A 46 -29.48 -36.15 1.34
N PRO A 47 -28.34 -36.61 0.80
CA PRO A 47 -28.21 -37.95 0.22
C PRO A 47 -28.57 -39.07 1.21
N LYS A 48 -29.03 -40.22 0.70
CA LYS A 48 -29.47 -41.36 1.52
C LYS A 48 -28.36 -41.94 2.40
N ASN A 49 -27.10 -41.74 2.02
CA ASN A 49 -25.93 -42.19 2.75
C ASN A 49 -25.37 -41.12 3.72
N ALA A 50 -26.11 -40.05 3.99
CA ALA A 50 -25.73 -38.99 4.92
C ALA A 50 -26.71 -38.88 6.10
N THR A 51 -26.18 -38.96 7.32
CA THR A 51 -26.97 -38.89 8.57
C THR A 51 -26.50 -37.73 9.44
N ALA A 52 -27.43 -36.85 9.82
CA ALA A 52 -27.14 -35.74 10.73
C ALA A 52 -27.25 -36.21 12.19
N ILE A 53 -26.23 -35.88 13.00
CA ILE A 53 -26.21 -36.10 14.45
C ILE A 53 -26.50 -34.76 15.14
N PRO A 54 -27.53 -34.66 16.01
CA PRO A 54 -27.83 -33.43 16.73
C PRO A 54 -26.68 -33.00 17.65
N TYR A 55 -26.26 -31.75 17.55
CA TYR A 55 -25.23 -31.19 18.44
C TYR A 55 -25.72 -31.08 19.88
N THR A 56 -24.93 -31.61 20.80
CA THR A 56 -25.15 -31.52 22.25
C THR A 56 -24.01 -30.72 22.88
N GLU A 57 -24.32 -29.52 23.38
CA GLU A 57 -23.36 -28.66 24.07
C GLU A 57 -23.32 -28.99 25.57
N GLN A 58 -22.25 -29.65 26.02
CA GLN A 58 -22.00 -29.96 27.43
C GLN A 58 -20.90 -29.06 28.01
N PHE A 59 -19.88 -28.76 27.21
CA PHE A 59 -18.74 -27.93 27.60
C PHE A 59 -18.87 -26.53 27.04
N LEU A 60 -18.56 -25.53 27.87
CA LEU A 60 -18.52 -24.13 27.47
C LEU A 60 -17.10 -23.58 27.67
N ILE A 61 -16.66 -22.70 26.75
CA ILE A 61 -15.37 -22.01 26.91
C ILE A 61 -15.30 -21.21 28.22
N THR A 62 -16.44 -20.77 28.74
CA THR A 62 -16.52 -20.05 30.02
C THR A 62 -16.18 -20.92 31.23
N ASP A 63 -16.24 -22.24 31.12
CA ASP A 63 -15.92 -23.17 32.19
C ASP A 63 -14.42 -23.10 32.55
N PHE A 64 -13.58 -22.69 31.60
CA PHE A 64 -12.12 -22.60 31.73
C PHE A 64 -11.62 -21.19 32.07
N LYS A 65 -12.51 -20.22 32.35
CA LYS A 65 -12.12 -18.83 32.63
C LYS A 65 -11.12 -18.67 33.78
N ASN A 66 -11.15 -19.59 34.75
CA ASN A 66 -10.28 -19.58 35.92
C ASN A 66 -9.24 -20.71 35.87
N PHE A 67 -8.95 -21.25 34.70
CA PHE A 67 -7.84 -22.17 34.47
C PHE A 67 -6.57 -21.31 34.25
N PHE A 68 -5.60 -21.43 35.15
CA PHE A 68 -4.38 -20.60 35.16
C PHE A 68 -3.09 -21.40 35.01
N GLU A 69 -3.19 -22.69 34.67
CA GLU A 69 -2.02 -23.53 34.44
C GLU A 69 -1.27 -23.10 33.18
N VAL A 70 0.05 -23.34 33.18
CA VAL A 70 0.91 -23.09 32.01
C VAL A 70 0.72 -24.16 30.95
N THR A 71 0.43 -25.39 31.39
CA THR A 71 0.21 -26.56 30.53
C THR A 71 -1.13 -27.20 30.92
N PRO A 72 -2.02 -27.50 29.96
CA PRO A 72 -1.93 -27.10 28.56
C PRO A 72 -2.00 -25.57 28.35
N PRO A 73 -1.41 -25.06 27.26
CA PRO A 73 -1.48 -23.65 26.91
C PRO A 73 -2.92 -23.19 26.66
N LYS A 74 -3.25 -21.96 27.07
CA LYS A 74 -4.60 -21.39 26.94
C LYS A 74 -5.23 -21.47 25.54
N TRP A 75 -4.43 -21.38 24.48
CA TRP A 75 -4.94 -21.40 23.11
C TRP A 75 -5.58 -22.74 22.70
N VAL A 76 -5.37 -23.83 23.46
CA VAL A 76 -6.00 -25.14 23.18
C VAL A 76 -7.44 -25.26 23.69
N GLU A 77 -7.89 -24.37 24.59
CA GLU A 77 -9.18 -24.51 25.29
C GLU A 77 -10.37 -24.62 24.33
N ARG A 78 -10.34 -23.87 23.22
CA ARG A 78 -11.40 -23.91 22.21
C ARG A 78 -11.44 -25.26 21.47
N ALA A 79 -10.27 -25.78 21.11
CA ALA A 79 -10.15 -27.09 20.48
C ALA A 79 -10.69 -28.19 21.42
N PHE A 80 -10.37 -28.12 22.71
CA PHE A 80 -10.86 -29.05 23.73
C PHE A 80 -12.39 -29.04 23.80
N VAL A 81 -12.98 -27.84 23.98
CA VAL A 81 -14.44 -27.70 24.13
C VAL A 81 -15.18 -28.29 22.93
N LEU A 82 -14.72 -27.98 21.71
CA LEU A 82 -15.37 -28.44 20.49
C LEU A 82 -15.19 -29.94 20.28
N ALA A 83 -13.98 -30.49 20.46
CA ALA A 83 -13.73 -31.93 20.36
C ALA A 83 -14.59 -32.73 21.35
N SER A 84 -14.68 -32.26 22.61
CA SER A 84 -15.48 -32.90 23.65
C SER A 84 -16.97 -32.84 23.34
N ASN A 85 -17.50 -31.70 22.86
CA ASN A 85 -18.90 -31.60 22.46
C ASN A 85 -19.24 -32.45 21.22
N ILE A 86 -18.31 -32.61 20.27
CA ILE A 86 -18.46 -33.55 19.15
C ILE A 86 -18.56 -34.99 19.68
N ALA A 87 -17.68 -35.39 20.61
CA ALA A 87 -17.70 -36.72 21.21
C ALA A 87 -19.00 -36.99 21.99
N VAL A 88 -19.49 -36.01 22.77
CA VAL A 88 -20.79 -36.09 23.47
C VAL A 88 -21.94 -36.26 22.48
N SER A 89 -21.94 -35.49 21.40
CA SER A 89 -23.00 -35.56 20.38
C SER A 89 -23.05 -36.94 19.70
N ALA A 90 -21.89 -37.57 19.53
CA ALA A 90 -21.76 -38.88 18.89
C ALA A 90 -21.85 -40.07 19.88
N GLN A 91 -22.26 -39.84 21.13
CA GLN A 91 -22.35 -40.90 22.13
C GLN A 91 -23.27 -42.04 21.68
N ASN A 92 -22.88 -43.29 21.99
CA ASN A 92 -23.56 -44.53 21.57
C ASN A 92 -23.48 -44.84 20.06
N GLN A 93 -22.71 -44.09 19.28
CA GLN A 93 -22.41 -44.43 17.89
C GLN A 93 -21.08 -45.19 17.78
N GLN A 94 -20.85 -45.83 16.63
CA GLN A 94 -19.60 -46.48 16.28
C GLN A 94 -19.25 -46.14 14.83
N PHE A 95 -17.99 -45.79 14.60
CA PHE A 95 -17.49 -45.38 13.29
C PHE A 95 -16.28 -46.21 12.91
N ASP A 96 -16.01 -46.38 11.63
CA ASP A 96 -14.76 -46.92 11.15
C ASP A 96 -13.70 -45.80 11.08
N ILE A 97 -14.10 -44.66 10.53
CA ILE A 97 -13.25 -43.48 10.33
C ILE A 97 -13.86 -42.24 10.96
N ILE A 98 -13.02 -41.41 11.58
CA ILE A 98 -13.35 -40.03 11.93
C ILE A 98 -12.59 -39.13 10.95
N ASP A 99 -13.30 -38.45 10.06
CA ASP A 99 -12.72 -37.53 9.08
C ASP A 99 -12.79 -36.10 9.62
N VAL A 100 -11.64 -35.47 9.85
CA VAL A 100 -11.53 -34.11 10.39
C VAL A 100 -10.92 -33.17 9.35
N PRO A 101 -11.49 -31.97 9.11
CA PRO A 101 -10.87 -30.99 8.24
C PRO A 101 -9.65 -30.31 8.87
N ASP A 102 -8.64 -30.00 8.06
CA ASP A 102 -7.44 -29.26 8.50
C ASP A 102 -7.68 -27.76 8.77
N TYR A 103 -8.77 -27.20 8.23
CA TYR A 103 -9.17 -25.80 8.47
C TYR A 103 -9.79 -25.55 9.86
N GLU A 104 -9.92 -26.60 10.70
CA GLU A 104 -10.40 -26.50 12.08
C GLU A 104 -9.46 -27.27 13.02
N GLN A 105 -9.12 -26.68 14.17
CA GLN A 105 -8.04 -27.20 15.03
C GLN A 105 -8.51 -28.12 16.16
N TRP A 106 -9.80 -28.47 16.24
CA TRP A 106 -10.28 -29.41 17.26
C TRP A 106 -9.85 -30.86 17.04
N GLY A 107 -9.28 -31.18 15.88
CA GLY A 107 -8.73 -32.52 15.60
C GLY A 107 -7.64 -32.94 16.57
N ILE A 108 -6.88 -32.00 17.16
CA ILE A 108 -5.85 -32.29 18.17
C ILE A 108 -6.41 -33.06 19.39
N PHE A 109 -7.69 -32.89 19.73
CA PHE A 109 -8.31 -33.54 20.89
C PHE A 109 -9.41 -34.54 20.55
N LEU A 110 -9.71 -34.81 19.28
CA LEU A 110 -10.77 -35.77 18.92
C LEU A 110 -10.48 -37.17 19.45
N ARG A 111 -9.23 -37.65 19.34
CA ARG A 111 -8.85 -39.00 19.82
C ARG A 111 -9.11 -39.18 21.32
N PRO A 112 -8.56 -38.35 22.23
CA PRO A 112 -8.83 -38.51 23.66
C PRO A 112 -10.30 -38.23 24.02
N ALA A 113 -10.98 -37.29 23.35
CA ALA A 113 -12.39 -37.03 23.58
C ALA A 113 -13.30 -38.23 23.25
N LEU A 114 -13.12 -38.84 22.09
CA LEU A 114 -13.90 -40.01 21.68
C LEU A 114 -13.66 -41.21 22.60
N LYS A 115 -12.41 -41.41 23.06
CA LYS A 115 -12.08 -42.45 24.06
C LYS A 115 -12.77 -42.20 25.40
N GLN A 116 -12.76 -40.96 25.91
CA GLN A 116 -13.39 -40.58 27.18
C GLN A 116 -14.89 -40.91 27.20
N TYR A 117 -15.58 -40.72 26.07
CA TYR A 117 -17.02 -40.97 25.94
C TYR A 117 -17.37 -42.36 25.41
N GLY A 118 -16.37 -43.26 25.29
CA GLY A 118 -16.58 -44.66 24.90
C GLY A 118 -17.00 -44.89 23.45
N ILE A 119 -16.77 -43.93 22.55
CA ILE A 119 -17.05 -44.09 21.11
C ILE A 119 -15.99 -45.02 20.51
N LYS A 120 -16.42 -46.09 19.85
CA LYS A 120 -15.51 -46.99 19.12
C LYS A 120 -15.23 -46.41 17.73
N PHE A 121 -13.95 -46.27 17.41
CA PHE A 121 -13.45 -45.86 16.10
C PHE A 121 -12.14 -46.58 15.76
N ASN A 122 -11.86 -46.82 14.48
CA ASN A 122 -10.61 -47.48 14.06
C ASN A 122 -9.51 -46.45 13.83
N ARG A 123 -9.79 -45.38 13.06
CA ARG A 123 -8.80 -44.38 12.64
C ARG A 123 -9.39 -42.96 12.56
N ILE A 124 -8.52 -41.97 12.65
CA ILE A 124 -8.80 -40.55 12.39
C ILE A 124 -8.08 -40.15 11.11
N ALA A 125 -8.83 -39.71 10.10
CA ALA A 125 -8.31 -39.17 8.85
C ALA A 125 -8.34 -37.64 8.89
N LEU A 126 -7.24 -36.99 8.49
CA LEU A 126 -7.16 -35.56 8.30
C LEU A 126 -7.36 -35.23 6.81
N SER A 127 -8.45 -34.52 6.51
CA SER A 127 -8.74 -33.99 5.18
C SER A 127 -8.07 -32.64 4.98
N MET A 128 -7.10 -32.60 4.06
CA MET A 128 -6.18 -31.49 3.86
C MET A 128 -6.67 -30.54 2.76
N HIS A 129 -7.15 -29.35 3.15
CA HIS A 129 -7.70 -28.31 2.29
C HIS A 129 -6.91 -26.99 2.30
N GLY A 130 -6.05 -26.76 3.29
CA GLY A 130 -5.14 -25.60 3.36
C GLY A 130 -4.84 -25.12 4.79
N LYS A 131 -3.60 -24.69 5.03
CA LYS A 131 -3.18 -24.05 6.29
C LYS A 131 -3.87 -22.69 6.51
N ILE A 132 -4.59 -22.53 7.61
CA ILE A 132 -5.25 -21.28 8.00
C ILE A 132 -4.22 -20.27 8.48
N SER A 133 -3.20 -20.71 9.21
CA SER A 133 -2.06 -19.87 9.62
C SER A 133 -1.42 -19.13 8.44
N LYS A 134 -1.10 -19.86 7.38
CA LYS A 134 -0.56 -19.34 6.11
C LYS A 134 -1.56 -18.46 5.38
N THR A 135 -2.84 -18.85 5.38
CA THR A 135 -3.92 -18.05 4.79
C THR A 135 -4.04 -16.68 5.45
N LEU A 136 -4.03 -16.60 6.78
CA LEU A 136 -4.09 -15.34 7.54
C LEU A 136 -2.84 -14.49 7.30
N ARG A 137 -1.66 -15.13 7.28
CA ARG A 137 -0.38 -14.46 7.00
C ARG A 137 -0.37 -13.78 5.63
N LEU A 138 -1.00 -14.41 4.63
CA LEU A 138 -1.09 -13.92 3.25
C LEU A 138 -2.32 -13.06 2.97
N ASP A 139 -3.14 -12.72 3.98
CA ASP A 139 -4.33 -11.88 3.80
C ASP A 139 -4.03 -10.38 4.04
N TRP A 140 -5.05 -9.52 3.87
CA TRP A 140 -4.93 -8.06 3.92
C TRP A 140 -4.54 -7.48 5.28
N PHE A 141 -4.84 -8.16 6.38
CA PHE A 141 -5.05 -7.50 7.67
C PHE A 141 -3.86 -7.58 8.63
N ASP A 142 -3.07 -8.65 8.55
CA ASP A 142 -2.00 -8.96 9.51
C ASP A 142 -0.59 -8.67 8.97
N TRP A 143 -0.47 -8.09 7.78
CA TRP A 143 0.80 -7.65 7.15
C TRP A 143 1.92 -8.70 7.22
N GLY A 144 1.60 -9.98 7.02
CA GLY A 144 2.59 -11.06 7.04
C GLY A 144 2.99 -11.57 8.43
N LYS A 145 2.35 -11.13 9.53
CA LYS A 145 2.66 -11.61 10.88
C LYS A 145 2.27 -13.09 11.05
N ALA A 146 3.17 -13.87 11.64
CA ALA A 146 2.92 -15.28 11.95
C ALA A 146 1.95 -15.45 13.13
N ASN A 147 1.11 -16.49 13.07
CA ASN A 147 0.22 -16.90 14.16
C ASN A 147 0.77 -18.18 14.78
N ILE A 148 1.81 -18.02 15.61
CA ILE A 148 2.57 -19.13 16.20
C ILE A 148 1.66 -20.18 16.89
N PRO A 149 0.64 -19.81 17.71
CA PRO A 149 -0.25 -20.79 18.31
C PRO A 149 -1.07 -21.60 17.30
N LEU A 150 -1.45 -21.00 16.17
CA LEU A 150 -2.20 -21.68 15.13
C LEU A 150 -1.29 -22.60 14.30
N ASP A 151 -0.09 -22.13 13.95
CA ASP A 151 0.94 -22.94 13.28
C ASP A 151 1.22 -24.24 14.09
N LEU A 152 1.36 -24.12 15.42
CA LEU A 152 1.57 -25.28 16.31
C LEU A 152 0.37 -26.22 16.35
N GLN A 153 -0.86 -25.71 16.40
CA GLN A 153 -2.07 -26.54 16.39
C GLN A 153 -2.21 -27.32 15.09
N GLU A 154 -1.97 -26.68 13.95
CA GLU A 154 -2.02 -27.33 12.64
C GLU A 154 -0.98 -28.45 12.55
N LYS A 155 0.24 -28.20 13.02
CA LYS A 155 1.32 -29.20 13.10
C LYS A 155 0.93 -30.38 14.00
N MET A 156 0.48 -30.12 15.22
CA MET A 156 0.03 -31.17 16.15
C MET A 156 -1.13 -32.00 15.58
N GLN A 157 -2.06 -31.35 14.87
CA GLN A 157 -3.18 -32.04 14.22
C GLN A 157 -2.70 -32.95 13.08
N TYR A 158 -1.76 -32.48 12.28
CA TYR A 158 -1.14 -33.27 11.21
C TYR A 158 -0.40 -34.51 11.77
N GLU A 159 0.34 -34.33 12.86
CA GLU A 159 1.11 -35.39 13.52
C GLU A 159 0.25 -36.48 14.16
N THR A 160 -0.94 -36.13 14.65
CA THR A 160 -1.77 -37.03 15.46
C THR A 160 -2.82 -37.82 14.69
N ALA A 161 -3.16 -37.38 13.47
CA ALA A 161 -4.03 -38.14 12.57
C ALA A 161 -3.42 -39.50 12.22
N ASP A 162 -4.25 -40.52 12.00
CA ASP A 162 -3.79 -41.84 11.54
C ASP A 162 -3.53 -41.85 10.03
N ILE A 163 -4.34 -41.08 9.29
CA ILE A 163 -4.33 -40.97 7.83
C ILE A 163 -4.35 -39.49 7.48
N ARG A 164 -3.56 -39.06 6.50
CA ARG A 164 -3.63 -37.72 5.90
C ARG A 164 -3.96 -37.87 4.43
N TYR A 165 -4.89 -37.07 3.92
CA TYR A 165 -5.15 -37.05 2.49
C TYR A 165 -5.52 -35.65 2.01
N GLY A 166 -5.11 -35.31 0.78
CA GLY A 166 -5.26 -33.97 0.24
C GLY A 166 -5.56 -33.97 -1.25
N ILE A 167 -6.19 -32.89 -1.70
CA ILE A 167 -6.65 -32.73 -3.09
C ILE A 167 -5.58 -32.11 -4.01
N SER A 168 -4.38 -31.87 -3.49
CA SER A 168 -3.31 -31.15 -4.18
C SER A 168 -1.96 -31.73 -3.82
N LYS A 169 -1.23 -32.22 -4.83
CA LYS A 169 0.12 -32.76 -4.64
C LYS A 169 1.07 -31.70 -4.09
N SER A 170 0.99 -30.45 -4.58
CA SER A 170 1.83 -29.35 -4.09
C SER A 170 1.59 -29.06 -2.60
N TYR A 171 0.34 -29.14 -2.14
CA TYR A 171 0.04 -28.96 -0.72
C TYR A 171 0.50 -30.14 0.14
N LEU A 172 0.45 -31.36 -0.39
CA LEU A 172 1.00 -32.54 0.30
C LEU A 172 2.52 -32.47 0.43
N ASP A 173 3.21 -32.03 -0.62
CA ASP A 173 4.66 -31.87 -0.63
C ASP A 173 5.11 -30.79 0.38
N GLU A 174 4.35 -29.68 0.50
CA GLU A 174 4.61 -28.66 1.53
C GLU A 174 4.64 -29.23 2.95
N TRP A 175 3.73 -30.16 3.26
CA TRP A 175 3.73 -30.82 4.57
C TRP A 175 4.83 -31.87 4.70
N ARG A 176 5.19 -32.55 3.61
CA ARG A 176 6.27 -33.54 3.60
C ARG A 176 7.64 -32.90 3.83
N GLU A 177 7.87 -31.73 3.26
CA GLU A 177 9.09 -30.93 3.50
C GLU A 177 9.20 -30.47 4.96
N GLU A 178 8.06 -30.19 5.61
CA GLU A 178 8.04 -29.81 7.03
C GLU A 178 8.16 -31.00 7.99
N ILE A 179 7.59 -32.16 7.63
CA ILE A 179 7.48 -33.36 8.47
C ILE A 179 7.63 -34.62 7.60
N GLU A 180 8.87 -35.02 7.32
CA GLU A 180 9.20 -36.11 6.37
C GLU A 180 8.66 -37.49 6.77
N ALA A 181 8.43 -37.74 8.06
CA ALA A 181 8.17 -39.08 8.59
C ALA A 181 6.70 -39.57 8.45
N LEU A 182 5.78 -38.75 7.91
CA LEU A 182 4.35 -39.06 7.89
C LEU A 182 3.78 -39.09 6.47
N ASP A 183 3.28 -40.25 6.07
CA ASP A 183 2.67 -40.43 4.75
C ASP A 183 1.36 -39.64 4.61
N SER A 184 1.16 -39.07 3.42
CA SER A 184 -0.06 -38.38 2.99
C SER A 184 -0.50 -38.87 1.61
N HIS A 185 -1.79 -39.08 1.43
CA HIS A 185 -2.37 -39.65 0.20
C HIS A 185 -3.00 -38.58 -0.69
N TYR A 186 -2.70 -38.62 -1.98
CA TYR A 186 -3.34 -37.76 -2.97
C TYR A 186 -4.74 -38.28 -3.31
N TYR A 187 -5.75 -37.42 -3.17
CA TYR A 187 -7.11 -37.68 -3.61
C TYR A 187 -7.43 -36.86 -4.85
N ASN A 188 -7.44 -37.52 -6.00
CA ASN A 188 -7.58 -36.87 -7.30
C ASN A 188 -8.89 -36.03 -7.38
N PRO A 189 -8.83 -34.75 -7.79
CA PRO A 189 -9.99 -33.87 -7.94
C PRO A 189 -11.16 -34.47 -8.72
N LEU A 190 -10.89 -35.30 -9.73
CA LEU A 190 -11.92 -35.94 -10.57
C LEU A 190 -12.77 -36.98 -9.82
N HIS A 191 -12.33 -37.47 -8.66
CA HIS A 191 -13.13 -38.37 -7.82
C HIS A 191 -14.32 -37.68 -7.15
N PHE A 192 -14.21 -36.37 -6.90
CA PHE A 192 -15.26 -35.62 -6.21
C PHE A 192 -15.81 -34.45 -7.02
N PHE A 193 -15.12 -33.96 -8.04
CA PHE A 193 -15.51 -32.79 -8.80
C PHE A 193 -16.00 -33.17 -10.20
N ASP A 194 -17.23 -32.77 -10.54
CA ASP A 194 -17.80 -32.96 -11.88
C ASP A 194 -17.33 -31.83 -12.81
N LEU A 195 -16.50 -32.15 -13.79
CA LEU A 195 -16.06 -31.18 -14.80
C LEU A 195 -17.22 -30.79 -15.72
N PRO A 196 -17.36 -29.48 -16.05
CA PRO A 196 -18.34 -29.03 -17.03
C PRO A 196 -18.01 -29.53 -18.44
N ARG A 197 -19.03 -29.52 -19.32
CA ARG A 197 -18.82 -29.81 -20.73
C ARG A 197 -18.30 -28.57 -21.45
N PRO A 198 -17.29 -28.69 -22.32
CA PRO A 198 -16.78 -27.55 -23.05
C PRO A 198 -17.85 -27.01 -24.01
N THR A 199 -17.98 -25.68 -24.04
CA THR A 199 -18.92 -24.96 -24.90
C THR A 199 -18.15 -24.06 -25.85
N GLN A 200 -18.65 -23.92 -27.08
CA GLN A 200 -18.12 -22.92 -28.01
C GLN A 200 -18.56 -21.51 -27.62
N CYS A 201 -17.78 -20.50 -28.01
CA CYS A 201 -18.09 -19.11 -27.70
C CYS A 201 -19.37 -18.68 -28.41
N LEU A 202 -20.25 -17.98 -27.68
CA LEU A 202 -21.38 -17.28 -28.29
C LEU A 202 -20.87 -16.18 -29.24
N PRO A 203 -21.45 -16.00 -30.45
CA PRO A 203 -21.02 -14.97 -31.38
C PRO A 203 -21.07 -13.56 -30.76
N SER A 204 -19.98 -12.80 -30.87
CA SER A 204 -19.89 -11.43 -30.36
C SER A 204 -18.86 -10.60 -31.13
N ASN A 205 -19.23 -9.36 -31.47
CA ASN A 205 -18.34 -8.38 -32.10
C ASN A 205 -17.57 -7.52 -31.08
N GLN A 206 -17.83 -7.70 -29.79
CA GLN A 206 -17.14 -6.96 -28.72
C GLN A 206 -15.85 -7.68 -28.32
N PRO A 207 -14.78 -6.95 -27.92
CA PRO A 207 -13.60 -7.56 -27.31
C PRO A 207 -13.94 -8.36 -26.04
N ALA A 208 -13.06 -9.29 -25.66
CA ALA A 208 -13.29 -10.16 -24.51
C ALA A 208 -13.47 -9.36 -23.21
N THR A 209 -14.24 -9.91 -22.28
CA THR A 209 -14.37 -9.39 -20.91
C THR A 209 -13.32 -10.03 -20.01
N LEU A 210 -12.65 -9.25 -19.17
CA LEU A 210 -11.65 -9.77 -18.21
C LEU A 210 -12.33 -9.97 -16.85
N ASN A 211 -12.25 -11.17 -16.27
CA ASN A 211 -13.00 -11.49 -15.06
C ASN A 211 -12.12 -12.17 -14.01
N PHE A 212 -11.91 -11.52 -12.87
CA PHE A 212 -11.49 -12.19 -11.64
C PHE A 212 -12.71 -12.79 -10.95
N ILE A 213 -12.64 -14.06 -10.56
CA ILE A 213 -13.77 -14.77 -9.94
C ILE A 213 -13.30 -15.45 -8.65
N GLY A 214 -13.82 -14.99 -7.51
CA GLY A 214 -13.50 -15.59 -6.22
C GLY A 214 -13.61 -14.62 -5.05
N ARG A 215 -13.29 -15.12 -3.85
CA ARG A 215 -13.21 -14.27 -2.66
C ARG A 215 -12.05 -13.29 -2.80
N THR A 216 -12.26 -12.04 -2.43
CA THR A 216 -11.24 -10.99 -2.59
C THR A 216 -10.19 -10.98 -1.47
N GLU A 217 -9.68 -12.16 -1.07
CA GLU A 217 -8.53 -12.27 -0.16
C GLU A 217 -7.23 -11.94 -0.88
N LYS A 218 -6.24 -11.38 -0.19
CA LYS A 218 -4.99 -10.94 -0.82
C LYS A 218 -4.24 -12.11 -1.48
N ARG A 219 -4.23 -13.29 -0.84
CA ARG A 219 -3.63 -14.52 -1.41
C ARG A 219 -4.23 -14.96 -2.76
N LYS A 220 -5.47 -14.57 -3.07
CA LYS A 220 -6.14 -14.94 -4.33
C LYS A 220 -5.74 -14.03 -5.49
N GLY A 221 -5.07 -12.91 -5.21
CA GLY A 221 -4.52 -11.98 -6.19
C GLY A 221 -5.51 -11.02 -6.89
N PRO A 222 -6.63 -10.56 -6.28
CA PRO A 222 -7.46 -9.56 -6.95
C PRO A 222 -6.71 -8.24 -7.24
N ASP A 223 -5.68 -7.92 -6.44
CA ASP A 223 -4.73 -6.83 -6.69
C ASP A 223 -3.85 -7.09 -7.92
N ILE A 224 -3.32 -8.31 -8.08
CA ILE A 224 -2.56 -8.70 -9.29
C ILE A 224 -3.45 -8.58 -10.54
N PHE A 225 -4.73 -8.98 -10.44
CA PHE A 225 -5.68 -8.81 -11.53
C PHE A 225 -5.88 -7.33 -11.91
N ILE A 226 -6.05 -6.44 -10.92
CA ILE A 226 -6.17 -5.00 -11.19
C ILE A 226 -4.91 -4.47 -11.87
N ASP A 227 -3.73 -4.91 -11.44
CA ASP A 227 -2.45 -4.48 -12.02
C ASP A 227 -2.33 -4.95 -13.47
N LEU A 228 -2.52 -6.25 -13.74
CA LEU A 228 -2.46 -6.79 -15.11
C LEU A 228 -3.49 -6.14 -16.03
N ALA A 229 -4.74 -5.96 -15.58
CA ALA A 229 -5.76 -5.30 -16.37
C ALA A 229 -5.42 -3.83 -16.67
N TRP A 230 -4.73 -3.15 -15.75
CA TRP A 230 -4.27 -1.77 -15.94
C TRP A 230 -3.11 -1.66 -16.94
N TRP A 231 -2.26 -2.69 -17.03
CA TRP A 231 -1.14 -2.75 -17.97
C TRP A 231 -1.53 -3.20 -19.38
N LEU A 232 -2.69 -3.84 -19.54
CA LEU A 232 -3.19 -4.22 -20.85
C LEU A 232 -3.71 -3.00 -21.63
N PRO A 233 -3.54 -2.95 -22.97
CA PRO A 233 -4.10 -1.89 -23.79
C PRO A 233 -5.61 -1.77 -23.60
N GLU A 234 -6.12 -0.56 -23.38
CA GLU A 234 -7.55 -0.32 -23.09
C GLU A 234 -8.50 -0.88 -24.18
N ASN A 235 -8.04 -0.93 -25.44
CA ASN A 235 -8.83 -1.42 -26.58
C ASN A 235 -8.80 -2.95 -26.73
N SER A 236 -7.97 -3.67 -25.95
CA SER A 236 -7.83 -5.13 -26.05
C SER A 236 -8.97 -5.89 -25.36
N TYR A 237 -9.76 -5.22 -24.52
CA TYR A 237 -10.87 -5.81 -23.78
C TYR A 237 -12.04 -4.82 -23.65
N SER A 238 -13.25 -5.34 -23.39
CA SER A 238 -14.47 -4.50 -23.32
C SER A 238 -14.76 -3.99 -21.90
N LYS A 239 -14.47 -4.80 -20.87
CA LYS A 239 -14.58 -4.44 -19.45
C LYS A 239 -13.72 -5.37 -18.59
N ALA A 240 -13.34 -4.91 -17.40
CA ALA A 240 -12.70 -5.72 -16.37
C ALA A 240 -13.58 -5.82 -15.11
N GLN A 241 -13.69 -7.00 -14.50
CA GLN A 241 -14.60 -7.22 -13.36
C GLN A 241 -13.97 -8.09 -12.27
N ILE A 242 -14.21 -7.73 -11.00
CA ILE A 242 -13.96 -8.56 -9.81
C ILE A 242 -15.31 -9.10 -9.35
N ILE A 243 -15.51 -10.41 -9.44
CA ILE A 243 -16.78 -11.08 -9.13
C ILE A 243 -16.58 -11.95 -7.89
N GLY A 244 -17.20 -11.58 -6.78
CA GLY A 244 -17.21 -12.41 -5.58
C GLY A 244 -17.30 -11.65 -4.26
N PRO A 245 -17.35 -12.38 -3.12
CA PRO A 245 -17.56 -11.77 -1.82
C PRO A 245 -16.28 -11.16 -1.25
N HIS A 246 -16.44 -10.13 -0.43
CA HIS A 246 -15.34 -9.45 0.24
C HIS A 246 -14.86 -10.19 1.49
N SER A 247 -13.54 -10.23 1.71
CA SER A 247 -12.96 -10.65 2.99
C SER A 247 -12.95 -9.51 4.01
N TYR A 248 -13.04 -9.87 5.29
CA TYR A 248 -13.09 -8.97 6.43
C TYR A 248 -12.09 -9.41 7.49
N ASN A 249 -11.55 -8.46 8.25
CA ASN A 249 -10.71 -8.78 9.41
C ASN A 249 -11.55 -9.39 10.55
N TYR A 250 -10.88 -9.92 11.58
CA TYR A 250 -11.51 -10.68 12.67
C TYR A 250 -12.66 -9.95 13.38
N ASP A 251 -12.61 -8.62 13.53
CA ASP A 251 -13.66 -7.82 14.18
C ASP A 251 -14.66 -7.17 13.20
N ASN A 252 -14.57 -7.48 11.90
CA ASN A 252 -15.39 -6.93 10.81
C ASN A 252 -15.34 -5.39 10.70
N THR A 253 -14.23 -4.75 11.08
CA THR A 253 -14.06 -3.29 10.95
C THR A 253 -13.37 -2.88 9.66
N LYS A 254 -12.61 -3.78 9.02
CA LYS A 254 -11.91 -3.55 7.76
C LYS A 254 -12.32 -4.59 6.72
N SER A 255 -12.49 -4.14 5.48
CA SER A 255 -12.86 -4.97 4.34
C SER A 255 -11.81 -4.87 3.24
N SER A 256 -11.54 -5.99 2.57
CA SER A 256 -10.77 -6.03 1.32
C SER A 256 -11.32 -5.08 0.24
N GLN A 257 -12.63 -4.81 0.26
CA GLN A 257 -13.26 -3.87 -0.67
C GLN A 257 -12.64 -2.48 -0.62
N ALA A 258 -12.29 -1.98 0.57
CA ALA A 258 -11.73 -0.64 0.71
C ALA A 258 -10.36 -0.53 0.01
N TYR A 259 -9.49 -1.52 0.22
CA TYR A 259 -8.17 -1.59 -0.42
C TYR A 259 -8.26 -1.66 -1.94
N LEU A 260 -9.17 -2.51 -2.46
CA LEU A 260 -9.36 -2.68 -3.90
C LEU A 260 -9.99 -1.45 -4.55
N GLN A 261 -10.97 -0.81 -3.90
CA GLN A 261 -11.57 0.44 -4.39
C GLN A 261 -10.57 1.57 -4.45
N GLU A 262 -9.70 1.70 -3.44
CA GLU A 262 -8.62 2.68 -3.43
C GLU A 262 -7.64 2.44 -4.60
N MET A 263 -7.22 1.19 -4.82
CA MET A 263 -6.36 0.80 -5.94
C MET A 263 -7.01 1.13 -7.30
N ILE A 264 -8.29 0.79 -7.50
CA ILE A 264 -9.03 1.09 -8.73
C ILE A 264 -9.13 2.61 -8.95
N GLN A 265 -9.42 3.36 -7.89
CA GLN A 265 -9.55 4.83 -7.95
C GLN A 265 -8.23 5.51 -8.33
N HIS A 266 -7.09 5.04 -7.79
CA HIS A 266 -5.79 5.62 -8.07
C HIS A 266 -5.25 5.31 -9.46
N ARG A 267 -5.62 4.16 -10.03
CA ARG A 267 -5.10 3.68 -11.31
C ARG A 267 -5.96 4.05 -12.52
N GLN A 268 -7.24 4.36 -12.29
CA GLN A 268 -8.24 4.59 -13.32
C GLN A 268 -8.24 3.51 -14.40
N SER A 269 -8.75 2.34 -14.03
CA SER A 269 -9.14 1.27 -14.95
C SER A 269 -10.66 1.21 -15.07
N ASN A 270 -11.17 0.82 -16.25
CA ASN A 270 -12.59 0.49 -16.50
C ASN A 270 -13.04 -0.79 -15.74
N LEU A 271 -12.61 -0.92 -14.48
CA LEU A 271 -12.76 -2.10 -13.65
C LEU A 271 -13.89 -1.91 -12.66
N THR A 272 -14.73 -2.94 -12.52
CA THR A 272 -15.89 -2.92 -11.63
C THR A 272 -15.86 -4.06 -10.64
N MET A 273 -16.35 -3.80 -9.42
CA MET A 273 -16.56 -4.83 -8.41
C MET A 273 -18.02 -5.26 -8.43
N CYS A 274 -18.27 -6.55 -8.59
CA CYS A 274 -19.58 -7.14 -8.74
C CYS A 274 -19.91 -8.09 -7.59
N PRO A 275 -21.20 -8.23 -7.23
CA PRO A 275 -21.62 -9.21 -6.23
C PRO A 275 -21.30 -10.64 -6.69
N PRO A 276 -21.29 -11.62 -5.78
CA PRO A 276 -21.15 -13.03 -6.14
C PRO A 276 -22.24 -13.45 -7.13
N MET A 277 -21.85 -14.16 -8.19
CA MET A 277 -22.76 -14.72 -9.19
C MET A 277 -23.21 -16.13 -8.80
N LYS A 278 -24.40 -16.52 -9.25
CA LYS A 278 -24.91 -17.88 -9.19
C LYS A 278 -24.20 -18.77 -10.21
N ARG A 279 -24.34 -20.09 -10.06
CA ARG A 279 -23.66 -21.05 -10.94
C ARG A 279 -24.17 -20.99 -12.38
N GLU A 280 -25.46 -20.71 -12.58
CA GLU A 280 -26.05 -20.53 -13.91
C GLU A 280 -25.47 -19.29 -14.60
N GLU A 281 -25.37 -18.18 -13.88
CA GLU A 281 -24.78 -16.92 -14.38
C GLU A 281 -23.29 -17.07 -14.73
N LEU A 282 -22.53 -17.83 -13.92
CA LEU A 282 -21.13 -18.16 -14.23
C LEU A 282 -21.02 -19.04 -15.49
N THR A 283 -21.95 -19.96 -15.70
CA THR A 283 -21.97 -20.81 -16.90
C THR A 283 -22.21 -19.96 -18.15
N GLU A 284 -23.12 -18.99 -18.09
CA GLU A 284 -23.35 -18.03 -19.17
C GLU A 284 -22.12 -17.15 -19.41
N LEU A 285 -21.45 -16.70 -18.35
CA LEU A 285 -20.21 -15.93 -18.45
C LEU A 285 -19.11 -16.73 -19.18
N PHE A 286 -18.88 -17.98 -18.80
CA PHE A 286 -17.87 -18.84 -19.43
C PHE A 286 -18.16 -19.20 -20.89
N ALA A 287 -19.45 -19.20 -21.28
CA ALA A 287 -19.87 -19.37 -22.67
C ALA A 287 -19.73 -18.09 -23.52
N SER A 288 -19.64 -16.92 -22.87
CA SER A 288 -19.41 -15.63 -23.53
C SER A 288 -17.93 -15.40 -23.88
N LYS A 289 -17.65 -14.39 -24.71
CA LYS A 289 -16.28 -13.94 -25.04
C LYS A 289 -15.62 -13.33 -23.78
N SER A 290 -14.94 -14.17 -23.01
CA SER A 290 -14.38 -13.84 -21.70
C SER A 290 -13.03 -14.51 -21.45
N LEU A 291 -12.17 -13.86 -20.65
CA LEU A 291 -10.92 -14.39 -20.11
C LEU A 291 -11.00 -14.36 -18.58
N THR A 292 -10.82 -15.52 -17.95
CA THR A 292 -10.88 -15.66 -16.49
C THR A 292 -9.49 -15.52 -15.88
N PHE A 293 -9.36 -14.68 -14.86
CA PHE A 293 -8.13 -14.45 -14.11
C PHE A 293 -8.24 -15.04 -12.70
N LEU A 294 -7.29 -15.90 -12.36
CA LEU A 294 -7.13 -16.52 -11.05
C LEU A 294 -5.66 -16.44 -10.60
N PRO A 295 -5.10 -15.24 -10.42
CA PRO A 295 -3.69 -14.99 -10.11
C PRO A 295 -3.37 -15.29 -8.63
N SER A 296 -3.75 -16.48 -8.15
CA SER A 296 -3.56 -16.84 -6.75
C SER A 296 -2.07 -17.00 -6.43
N ARG A 297 -1.61 -16.25 -5.43
CA ARG A 297 -0.29 -16.42 -4.79
C ARG A 297 -0.20 -17.73 -4.02
N TYR A 298 -1.34 -18.14 -3.47
CA TYR A 298 -1.46 -19.40 -2.75
C TYR A 298 -2.90 -19.90 -2.81
N ASP A 299 -3.08 -21.06 -3.44
CA ASP A 299 -4.31 -21.82 -3.41
C ASP A 299 -4.02 -23.32 -3.49
N THR A 300 -4.70 -24.12 -2.66
CA THR A 300 -4.42 -25.56 -2.64
C THR A 300 -4.75 -26.21 -3.97
N LEU A 301 -5.91 -25.90 -4.56
CA LEU A 301 -6.26 -26.34 -5.91
C LEU A 301 -6.72 -25.17 -6.77
N ASN A 302 -7.86 -24.54 -6.43
CA ASN A 302 -8.63 -23.58 -7.24
C ASN A 302 -9.64 -24.24 -8.19
N LEU A 303 -10.81 -24.59 -7.65
CA LEU A 303 -11.89 -25.25 -8.42
C LEU A 303 -12.48 -24.36 -9.52
N VAL A 304 -12.46 -23.03 -9.35
CA VAL A 304 -12.98 -22.10 -10.36
C VAL A 304 -12.13 -22.15 -11.63
N ALA A 305 -10.83 -22.43 -11.52
CA ALA A 305 -9.96 -22.64 -12.68
C ALA A 305 -10.42 -23.84 -13.52
N LEU A 306 -10.78 -24.95 -12.87
CA LEU A 306 -11.33 -26.11 -13.55
C LEU A 306 -12.71 -25.83 -14.14
N GLU A 307 -13.59 -25.15 -13.41
CA GLU A 307 -14.92 -24.77 -13.92
C GLU A 307 -14.83 -23.90 -15.17
N SER A 308 -13.99 -22.87 -15.14
CA SER A 308 -13.84 -21.93 -16.25
C SER A 308 -13.18 -22.62 -17.45
N LEU A 309 -11.99 -23.21 -17.24
CA LEU A 309 -11.21 -23.82 -18.30
C LEU A 309 -11.98 -24.94 -19.00
N PHE A 310 -12.58 -25.88 -18.26
CA PHE A 310 -13.31 -27.00 -18.85
C PHE A 310 -14.66 -26.61 -19.45
N SER A 311 -15.20 -25.43 -19.13
CA SER A 311 -16.33 -24.87 -19.88
C SER A 311 -15.91 -24.34 -21.27
N GLY A 312 -14.61 -24.37 -21.56
CA GLY A 312 -13.97 -23.82 -22.75
C GLY A 312 -13.43 -22.41 -22.53
N CYS A 313 -13.60 -21.80 -21.37
CA CYS A 313 -13.20 -20.41 -21.14
C CYS A 313 -11.68 -20.27 -20.99
N PRO A 314 -11.00 -19.46 -21.82
CA PRO A 314 -9.61 -19.13 -21.62
C PRO A 314 -9.37 -18.65 -20.18
N THR A 315 -8.36 -19.21 -19.53
CA THR A 315 -8.09 -18.99 -18.11
C THR A 315 -6.61 -18.71 -17.88
N ALA A 316 -6.32 -17.64 -17.14
CA ALA A 316 -5.00 -17.26 -16.66
C ALA A 316 -4.88 -17.54 -15.16
N ILE A 317 -3.92 -18.38 -14.77
CA ILE A 317 -3.81 -18.97 -13.43
C ILE A 317 -2.44 -18.64 -12.83
N GLY A 318 -2.42 -18.18 -11.58
CA GLY A 318 -1.17 -17.98 -10.83
C GLY A 318 -0.45 -19.30 -10.58
N ASN A 319 0.88 -19.33 -10.78
CA ASN A 319 1.71 -20.51 -10.50
C ASN A 319 1.71 -20.94 -9.01
N GLY A 320 1.23 -20.08 -8.10
CA GLY A 320 0.98 -20.41 -6.70
C GLY A 320 -0.29 -21.25 -6.43
N ALA A 321 -1.08 -21.57 -7.46
CA ALA A 321 -2.24 -22.44 -7.35
C ALA A 321 -1.90 -23.89 -7.71
N GLY A 322 -2.25 -24.85 -6.85
CA GLY A 322 -1.96 -26.27 -7.10
C GLY A 322 -2.66 -26.85 -8.34
N VAL A 323 -3.66 -26.17 -8.91
CA VAL A 323 -4.28 -26.56 -10.18
C VAL A 323 -3.29 -26.50 -11.36
N CYS A 324 -2.27 -25.65 -11.35
CA CYS A 324 -1.30 -25.58 -12.45
C CYS A 324 -0.59 -26.93 -12.63
N ARG A 325 -0.02 -27.45 -11.55
CA ARG A 325 0.59 -28.79 -11.53
C ARG A 325 -0.41 -29.89 -11.90
N PHE A 326 -1.65 -29.79 -11.42
CA PHE A 326 -2.68 -30.76 -11.78
C PHE A 326 -2.97 -30.77 -13.29
N LEU A 327 -3.09 -29.60 -13.92
CA LEU A 327 -3.30 -29.47 -15.36
C LEU A 327 -2.09 -29.95 -16.16
N GLU A 328 -0.88 -29.57 -15.76
CA GLU A 328 0.36 -29.98 -16.43
C GLU A 328 0.56 -31.50 -16.42
N GLU A 329 0.27 -32.16 -15.29
CA GLU A 329 0.46 -33.62 -15.16
C GLU A 329 -0.67 -34.44 -15.82
N ASN A 330 -1.93 -33.99 -15.71
CA ASN A 330 -3.10 -34.79 -16.15
C ASN A 330 -3.64 -34.35 -17.52
N PHE A 331 -3.38 -33.12 -17.92
CA PHE A 331 -3.91 -32.49 -19.13
C PHE A 331 -2.85 -31.66 -19.88
N PRO A 332 -1.66 -32.22 -20.19
CA PRO A 332 -0.52 -31.47 -20.73
C PRO A 332 -0.78 -30.74 -22.06
N ASN A 333 -1.79 -31.20 -22.82
CA ASN A 333 -2.17 -30.61 -24.10
C ASN A 333 -3.26 -29.52 -23.98
N VAL A 334 -3.83 -29.30 -22.80
CA VAL A 334 -4.87 -28.28 -22.59
C VAL A 334 -4.20 -26.92 -22.37
N PRO A 335 -4.41 -25.94 -23.26
CA PRO A 335 -3.72 -24.67 -23.16
C PRO A 335 -4.34 -23.76 -22.08
N PHE A 336 -3.51 -23.25 -21.16
CA PHE A 336 -3.86 -22.20 -20.22
C PHE A 336 -2.69 -21.22 -20.05
N ILE A 337 -2.98 -20.02 -19.54
CA ILE A 337 -1.94 -19.00 -19.30
C ILE A 337 -1.46 -19.12 -17.87
N THR A 338 -0.15 -19.24 -17.65
CA THR A 338 0.46 -19.18 -16.32
C THR A 338 0.89 -17.75 -16.00
N ILE A 339 0.48 -17.24 -14.84
CA ILE A 339 0.93 -15.97 -14.28
C ILE A 339 2.01 -16.30 -13.25
N ASP A 340 3.24 -15.85 -13.49
CA ASP A 340 4.30 -15.95 -12.50
C ASP A 340 4.09 -14.91 -11.41
N ILE A 341 3.89 -15.37 -10.16
CA ILE A 341 3.60 -14.49 -9.04
C ILE A 341 4.83 -13.66 -8.61
N ASP A 342 6.04 -14.12 -8.92
CA ASP A 342 7.27 -13.35 -8.69
C ASP A 342 7.60 -12.39 -9.85
N ASP A 343 6.93 -12.51 -11.01
CA ASP A 343 7.10 -11.65 -12.18
C ASP A 343 5.81 -11.59 -13.01
N ILE A 344 4.82 -10.86 -12.50
CA ILE A 344 3.47 -10.85 -13.07
C ILE A 344 3.46 -10.33 -14.52
N TYR A 345 4.36 -9.40 -14.86
CA TYR A 345 4.41 -8.74 -16.16
C TYR A 345 4.91 -9.67 -17.27
N ALA A 346 5.68 -10.72 -16.94
CA ALA A 346 6.08 -11.74 -17.90
C ALA A 346 4.88 -12.45 -18.58
N SER A 347 3.69 -12.40 -17.98
CA SER A 347 2.47 -12.97 -18.55
C SER A 347 1.79 -12.06 -19.59
N LEU A 348 2.09 -10.76 -19.62
CA LEU A 348 1.42 -9.78 -20.50
C LEU A 348 1.48 -10.14 -21.98
N PRO A 349 2.63 -10.55 -22.57
CA PRO A 349 2.69 -10.88 -24.00
C PRO A 349 1.78 -12.07 -24.37
N ASN A 350 1.70 -13.08 -23.50
CA ASN A 350 0.85 -14.25 -23.74
C ASN A 350 -0.63 -13.90 -23.60
N ILE A 351 -0.99 -13.04 -22.63
CA ILE A 351 -2.35 -12.53 -22.48
C ILE A 351 -2.75 -11.69 -23.70
N GLN A 352 -1.89 -10.77 -24.14
CA GLN A 352 -2.15 -9.92 -25.31
C GLN A 352 -2.35 -10.76 -26.57
N LYS A 353 -1.45 -11.71 -26.84
CA LYS A 353 -1.55 -12.62 -27.98
C LYS A 353 -2.87 -13.40 -27.99
N LEU A 354 -3.34 -13.82 -26.82
CA LEU A 354 -4.62 -14.50 -26.64
C LEU A 354 -5.78 -13.56 -26.94
N LEU A 355 -5.77 -12.33 -26.42
CA LEU A 355 -6.84 -11.36 -26.68
C LEU A 355 -6.93 -11.00 -28.17
N ASP A 356 -5.79 -10.84 -28.84
CA ASP A 356 -5.73 -10.53 -30.28
C ASP A 356 -6.23 -11.69 -31.15
N ASN A 357 -6.08 -12.95 -30.71
CA ASN A 357 -6.46 -14.16 -31.44
C ASN A 357 -7.45 -15.02 -30.63
N TYR A 358 -8.42 -14.38 -29.97
CA TYR A 358 -9.28 -15.04 -28.98
C TYR A 358 -10.06 -16.23 -29.56
N GLU A 359 -10.60 -16.08 -30.77
CA GLU A 359 -11.44 -17.08 -31.42
C GLU A 359 -10.67 -18.37 -31.71
N ASP A 360 -9.49 -18.26 -32.31
CA ASP A 360 -8.61 -19.40 -32.59
C ASP A 360 -8.16 -20.09 -31.29
N TYR A 361 -7.79 -19.31 -30.27
CA TYR A 361 -7.41 -19.86 -28.97
C TYR A 361 -8.57 -20.64 -28.33
N ARG A 362 -9.79 -20.07 -28.39
CA ARG A 362 -11.00 -20.70 -27.84
C ARG A 362 -11.33 -22.00 -28.57
N GLU A 363 -11.25 -22.01 -29.90
CA GLU A 363 -11.52 -23.20 -30.70
C GLU A 363 -10.53 -24.32 -30.36
N GLU A 364 -9.23 -24.00 -30.29
CA GLU A 364 -8.20 -24.96 -29.93
C GLU A 364 -8.38 -25.50 -28.51
N LEU A 365 -8.68 -24.63 -27.53
CA LEU A 365 -8.96 -25.05 -26.17
C LEU A 365 -10.13 -26.04 -26.11
N VAL A 366 -11.25 -25.74 -26.77
CA VAL A 366 -12.42 -26.64 -26.81
C VAL A 366 -12.10 -27.96 -27.51
N ASN A 367 -11.33 -27.92 -28.59
CA ASN A 367 -10.88 -29.10 -29.33
C ASN A 367 -10.03 -30.03 -28.44
N GLN A 368 -9.05 -29.48 -27.72
CA GLN A 368 -8.21 -30.26 -26.82
C GLN A 368 -9.00 -30.83 -25.64
N LEU A 369 -9.90 -30.03 -25.05
CA LEU A 369 -10.78 -30.49 -23.97
C LEU A 369 -11.71 -31.63 -24.42
N SER A 370 -12.18 -31.61 -25.66
CA SER A 370 -13.04 -32.67 -26.21
C SER A 370 -12.31 -34.03 -26.35
N LYS A 371 -10.97 -34.00 -26.42
CA LYS A 371 -10.09 -35.18 -26.54
C LYS A 371 -9.46 -35.59 -25.20
N ALA A 372 -9.69 -34.83 -24.13
CA ALA A 372 -9.06 -35.06 -22.84
C ALA A 372 -9.50 -36.39 -22.22
N ASN A 373 -8.54 -37.18 -21.73
CA ASN A 373 -8.86 -38.41 -20.99
C ASN A 373 -9.28 -38.05 -19.56
N LEU A 374 -10.47 -38.49 -19.16
CA LEU A 374 -11.03 -38.26 -17.83
C LEU A 374 -10.98 -39.51 -16.93
N GLU A 375 -10.34 -40.59 -17.39
CA GLU A 375 -10.15 -41.79 -16.59
C GLU A 375 -9.17 -41.54 -15.44
N VAL A 376 -9.56 -41.92 -14.23
CA VAL A 376 -8.77 -41.73 -13.01
C VAL A 376 -8.28 -43.09 -12.51
N THR A 377 -6.96 -43.26 -12.43
CA THR A 377 -6.33 -44.48 -11.87
C THR A 377 -5.91 -44.32 -10.41
N ASP A 378 -5.97 -43.09 -9.87
CA ASP A 378 -5.62 -42.82 -8.47
C ASP A 378 -6.59 -43.51 -7.48
N PRO A 379 -6.13 -43.83 -6.25
CA PRO A 379 -6.93 -44.51 -5.24
C PRO A 379 -8.27 -43.82 -4.95
N LYS A 380 -9.33 -44.62 -4.75
CA LYS A 380 -10.63 -44.10 -4.30
C LYS A 380 -10.56 -43.74 -2.82
N LEU A 381 -11.54 -42.97 -2.34
CA LEU A 381 -11.60 -42.56 -0.93
C LEU A 381 -11.60 -43.76 0.04
N GLU A 382 -12.30 -44.84 -0.33
CA GLU A 382 -12.34 -46.08 0.46
C GLU A 382 -10.96 -46.75 0.56
N ASP A 383 -10.17 -46.73 -0.51
CA ASP A 383 -8.80 -47.26 -0.51
C ASP A 383 -7.91 -46.43 0.43
N ILE A 384 -8.04 -45.10 0.39
CA ILE A 384 -7.32 -44.18 1.27
C ILE A 384 -7.67 -44.44 2.74
N TYR A 385 -8.95 -44.59 3.08
CA TYR A 385 -9.38 -44.89 4.44
C TYR A 385 -8.92 -46.27 4.96
N ASN A 386 -8.67 -47.21 4.06
CA ASN A 386 -8.23 -48.56 4.41
C ASN A 386 -6.70 -48.68 4.63
N ASN A 387 -5.90 -47.67 4.26
CA ASN A 387 -4.45 -47.65 4.46
C ASN A 387 -4.01 -47.80 5.94
N SER A 388 -2.74 -48.18 6.14
CA SER A 388 -2.14 -48.34 7.46
C SER A 388 -2.10 -47.02 8.24
N SER A 389 -2.30 -47.09 9.57
CA SER A 389 -2.16 -45.93 10.45
C SER A 389 -0.68 -45.63 10.66
N VAL A 390 -0.31 -44.36 10.49
CA VAL A 390 1.00 -43.81 10.84
C VAL A 390 0.74 -42.52 11.63
N ALA A 391 1.30 -42.36 12.83
CA ALA A 391 1.11 -41.15 13.63
C ALA A 391 2.29 -40.96 14.58
N HIS A 392 2.50 -39.72 15.03
CA HIS A 392 3.55 -39.39 16.00
C HIS A 392 3.05 -39.71 17.42
N THR A 393 3.59 -40.77 18.04
CA THR A 393 3.10 -41.28 19.34
C THR A 393 3.33 -40.28 20.47
N GLU A 394 4.46 -39.58 20.51
CA GLU A 394 4.78 -38.62 21.56
C GLU A 394 3.77 -37.45 21.59
N THR A 395 3.44 -36.88 20.43
CA THR A 395 2.45 -35.80 20.32
C THR A 395 1.05 -36.30 20.73
N GLN A 396 0.71 -37.54 20.42
CA GLN A 396 -0.56 -38.14 20.87
C GLN A 396 -0.63 -38.31 22.39
N GLU A 397 0.46 -38.73 23.02
CA GLU A 397 0.56 -38.87 24.48
C GLU A 397 0.49 -37.50 25.17
N GLU A 398 1.18 -36.50 24.65
CA GLU A 398 1.13 -35.12 25.15
C GLU A 398 -0.30 -34.56 25.10
N LEU A 399 -0.98 -34.65 23.95
CA LEU A 399 -2.35 -34.18 23.81
C LEU A 399 -3.34 -34.97 24.65
N ALA A 400 -3.11 -36.27 24.88
CA ALA A 400 -3.91 -37.06 25.80
C ALA A 400 -3.73 -36.57 27.25
N GLN A 401 -2.50 -36.29 27.68
CA GLN A 401 -2.23 -35.71 29.01
C GLN A 401 -2.89 -34.34 29.17
N TRP A 402 -2.77 -33.47 28.17
CA TRP A 402 -3.41 -32.15 28.16
C TRP A 402 -4.94 -32.26 28.25
N TYR A 403 -5.53 -33.18 27.48
CA TYR A 403 -6.97 -33.45 27.54
C TYR A 403 -7.39 -33.94 28.93
N THR A 404 -6.63 -34.87 29.54
CA THR A 404 -6.90 -35.38 30.89
C THR A 404 -6.86 -34.27 31.94
N GLN A 405 -5.90 -33.34 31.85
CA GLN A 405 -5.84 -32.20 32.78
C GLN A 405 -7.06 -31.28 32.65
N LEU A 406 -7.47 -30.96 31.42
CA LEU A 406 -8.64 -30.10 31.15
C LEU A 406 -9.95 -30.75 31.60
N ILE A 407 -10.15 -32.04 31.31
CA ILE A 407 -11.36 -32.76 31.71
C ILE A 407 -11.43 -32.91 33.25
N SER A 408 -10.32 -33.25 33.91
CA SER A 408 -10.26 -33.34 35.38
C SER A 408 -10.51 -31.99 36.05
N TYR A 409 -9.98 -30.89 35.49
CA TYR A 409 -10.30 -29.55 35.96
C TYR A 409 -11.81 -29.25 35.85
N TRP A 410 -12.41 -29.52 34.68
CA TRP A 410 -13.84 -29.31 34.45
C TRP A 410 -14.69 -30.15 35.43
N GLU A 411 -14.36 -31.42 35.61
CA GLU A 411 -15.02 -32.32 36.58
C GLU A 411 -14.91 -31.79 38.01
N SER A 412 -13.73 -31.32 38.44
CA SER A 412 -13.53 -30.75 39.79
C SER A 412 -14.41 -29.51 40.04
N CYS A 413 -14.62 -28.69 39.01
CA CYS A 413 -15.49 -27.52 39.06
C CYS A 413 -16.99 -27.88 39.13
N GLN A 414 -17.39 -29.09 38.71
CA GLN A 414 -18.75 -29.59 38.89
C GLN A 414 -19.01 -30.12 40.31
N VAL A 415 -17.97 -30.60 41.01
CA VAL A 415 -18.05 -31.14 42.38
C VAL A 415 -17.98 -30.03 43.45
N GLY A 416 -17.36 -28.88 43.14
CA GLY A 416 -17.30 -27.72 44.02
C GLY A 416 -18.64 -26.98 44.16
N PHE A 417 -19.05 -26.70 45.39
CA PHE A 417 -20.25 -25.91 45.73
C PHE A 417 -20.21 -24.50 45.10
N SER A 418 -20.74 -24.36 43.88
CA SER A 418 -20.93 -23.06 43.25
C SER A 418 -22.21 -22.43 43.78
N ILE A 419 -22.06 -21.38 44.59
CA ILE A 419 -23.14 -20.49 45.09
C ILE A 419 -24.00 -19.89 43.93
N SER A 420 -23.58 -20.08 42.68
CA SER A 420 -24.32 -19.67 41.48
C SER A 420 -25.42 -20.65 41.03
N LYS A 421 -25.49 -21.88 41.57
CA LYS A 421 -26.54 -22.89 41.29
C LYS A 421 -27.73 -22.86 42.27
N ILE A 422 -27.91 -21.79 43.07
CA ILE A 422 -29.12 -21.60 43.88
C ILE A 422 -30.26 -21.05 43.00
N PRO A 423 -31.42 -21.74 42.88
CA PRO A 423 -32.61 -21.22 42.22
C PRO A 423 -33.17 -20.05 43.04
N GLY A 424 -32.67 -18.84 42.76
CA GLY A 424 -33.07 -17.60 43.44
C GLY A 424 -32.12 -16.43 43.15
N VAL A 425 -30.83 -16.70 42.98
CA VAL A 425 -29.82 -15.65 42.72
C VAL A 425 -29.82 -15.17 41.26
N LYS A 426 -30.27 -16.03 40.33
CA LYS A 426 -30.50 -15.66 38.91
C LYS A 426 -31.71 -14.71 38.75
N ALA A 427 -32.73 -14.82 39.61
CA ALA A 427 -33.89 -13.92 39.60
C ALA A 427 -33.53 -12.54 40.18
N ALA A 428 -32.83 -12.49 41.31
CA ALA A 428 -32.42 -11.24 41.96
C ALA A 428 -31.46 -10.39 41.11
N LYS A 429 -30.47 -11.01 40.43
CA LYS A 429 -29.56 -10.29 39.51
C LYS A 429 -30.24 -9.79 38.24
N THR A 430 -31.35 -10.41 37.83
CA THR A 430 -32.10 -10.01 36.61
C THR A 430 -33.09 -8.88 36.90
N GLN A 431 -33.64 -8.83 38.12
CA GLN A 431 -34.59 -7.79 38.54
C GLN A 431 -33.88 -6.46 38.87
N VAL A 432 -32.69 -6.51 39.50
CA VAL A 432 -31.86 -5.32 39.76
C VAL A 432 -31.25 -4.74 38.46
N LYS A 433 -30.93 -5.58 37.46
CA LYS A 433 -30.50 -5.12 36.12
C LYS A 433 -31.64 -4.58 35.24
N LYS A 434 -32.91 -4.87 35.55
CA LYS A 434 -34.07 -4.36 34.79
C LYS A 434 -34.46 -2.94 35.21
N GLN A 435 -34.27 -2.57 36.48
CA GLN A 435 -34.60 -1.22 36.97
C GLN A 435 -33.54 -0.16 36.66
N LEU A 436 -32.29 -0.53 36.40
CA LEU A 436 -31.20 0.42 36.08
C LEU A 436 -30.94 0.63 34.57
N LYS A 437 -31.68 -0.06 33.70
CA LYS A 437 -31.48 0.01 32.23
C LYS A 437 -32.15 1.19 31.51
N PRO A 438 -33.31 1.74 31.91
CA PRO A 438 -33.93 2.83 31.15
C PRO A 438 -33.12 4.14 31.27
N THR A 439 -32.67 4.47 32.49
CA THR A 439 -31.99 5.73 32.79
C THR A 439 -30.54 5.75 32.32
N TYR A 440 -29.83 4.61 32.39
CA TYR A 440 -28.44 4.49 31.92
C TYR A 440 -28.35 4.43 30.38
N LYS A 441 -29.38 3.91 29.70
CA LYS A 441 -29.42 3.80 28.23
C LYS A 441 -29.85 5.14 27.59
N GLN A 442 -30.70 5.93 28.23
CA GLN A 442 -30.97 7.31 27.81
C GLN A 442 -29.75 8.21 28.01
N LEU A 443 -29.09 8.20 29.18
CA LEU A 443 -27.86 8.99 29.40
C LEU A 443 -26.71 8.59 28.46
N LYS A 444 -26.55 7.29 28.17
CA LYS A 444 -25.53 6.78 27.23
C LYS A 444 -25.87 7.09 25.77
N ASN A 445 -27.15 7.21 25.41
CA ASN A 445 -27.56 7.66 24.08
C ASN A 445 -27.40 9.17 23.91
N THR A 446 -27.68 9.99 24.94
CA THR A 446 -27.45 11.44 24.89
C THR A 446 -25.94 11.76 24.90
N LEU A 447 -25.14 11.04 25.70
CA LEU A 447 -23.67 11.11 25.65
C LEU A 447 -23.08 10.48 24.38
N GLY A 448 -23.75 9.48 23.80
CA GLY A 448 -23.36 8.82 22.55
C GLY A 448 -23.61 9.70 21.33
N GLN A 449 -24.73 10.42 21.31
CA GLN A 449 -25.07 11.43 20.31
C GLN A 449 -24.19 12.68 20.45
N ALA A 450 -23.91 13.13 21.66
CA ALA A 450 -22.92 14.20 21.91
C ALA A 450 -21.49 13.77 21.55
N LYS A 451 -21.08 12.52 21.84
CA LYS A 451 -19.80 11.94 21.38
C LYS A 451 -19.74 11.76 19.86
N ALA A 452 -20.85 11.44 19.21
CA ALA A 452 -20.93 11.32 17.75
C ALA A 452 -20.86 12.69 17.07
N GLN A 453 -21.50 13.72 17.65
CA GLN A 453 -21.37 15.12 17.21
C GLN A 453 -19.98 15.70 17.48
N LEU A 454 -19.31 15.30 18.56
CA LEU A 454 -17.89 15.63 18.84
C LEU A 454 -16.90 14.82 18.00
N LYS A 455 -17.29 13.65 17.46
CA LYS A 455 -16.43 12.77 16.64
C LYS A 455 -16.10 13.40 15.28
N LYS A 456 -17.11 13.97 14.61
CA LYS A 456 -16.98 14.58 13.27
C LYS A 456 -15.87 15.66 13.17
N PRO A 457 -15.77 16.64 14.09
CA PRO A 457 -14.69 17.63 14.04
C PRO A 457 -13.32 17.11 14.54
N LEU A 458 -13.26 15.90 15.12
CA LEU A 458 -12.03 15.25 15.62
C LEU A 458 -11.44 14.21 14.64
N GLU A 459 -12.16 13.87 13.58
CA GLU A 459 -11.68 12.97 12.51
C GLU A 459 -10.65 13.67 11.62
N GLU A 460 -10.78 14.98 11.40
CA GLU A 460 -9.77 15.80 10.71
C GLU A 460 -8.83 16.50 11.71
N ALA A 461 -7.56 16.08 11.77
CA ALA A 461 -6.55 16.60 12.69
C ALA A 461 -6.33 18.13 12.59
N LYS A 462 -6.65 18.74 11.43
CA LYS A 462 -6.59 20.19 11.19
C LYS A 462 -7.72 20.95 11.91
N ASN A 463 -8.94 20.39 11.97
CA ASN A 463 -10.10 21.05 12.59
C ASN A 463 -10.10 20.93 14.12
N ALA A 464 -9.50 19.87 14.64
CA ALA A 464 -9.36 19.62 16.08
C ALA A 464 -8.48 20.66 16.82
N GLN A 465 -7.66 21.44 16.11
CA GLN A 465 -6.65 22.33 16.73
C GLN A 465 -7.24 23.37 17.69
N THR A 466 -8.47 23.84 17.46
CA THR A 466 -9.15 24.79 18.37
C THR A 466 -9.51 24.16 19.71
N ILE A 467 -9.88 22.89 19.70
CA ILE A 467 -10.17 22.15 20.93
C ILE A 467 -8.85 21.84 21.65
N LYS A 468 -7.81 21.47 20.88
CA LYS A 468 -6.48 21.16 21.41
C LYS A 468 -5.81 22.39 22.03
N SER A 469 -5.93 23.57 21.43
CA SER A 469 -5.14 24.77 21.76
C SER A 469 -5.22 25.18 23.24
N PHE A 470 -6.33 24.87 23.93
CA PHE A 470 -6.50 25.11 25.37
C PHE A 470 -5.49 24.33 26.24
N GLN A 471 -5.02 23.18 25.76
CA GLN A 471 -4.11 22.30 26.49
C GLN A 471 -2.64 22.58 26.17
N LEU A 472 -2.33 23.30 25.09
CA LEU A 472 -0.96 23.51 24.61
C LEU A 472 -0.05 24.10 25.68
N PHE A 473 -0.53 25.12 26.40
CA PHE A 473 0.25 25.76 27.47
C PHE A 473 0.65 24.77 28.57
N GLU A 474 -0.30 23.96 29.05
CA GLU A 474 0.00 22.96 30.09
C GLU A 474 0.87 21.82 29.56
N GLN A 475 0.69 21.39 28.30
CA GLN A 475 1.56 20.41 27.67
C GLN A 475 3.01 20.91 27.57
N TYR A 476 3.22 22.13 27.05
CA TYR A 476 4.55 22.75 27.05
C TYR A 476 5.11 22.88 28.46
N LYS A 477 4.34 23.39 29.42
CA LYS A 477 4.80 23.51 30.80
C LYS A 477 5.26 22.17 31.39
N ASN A 478 4.59 21.07 31.08
CA ASN A 478 4.97 19.74 31.55
C ASN A 478 6.21 19.22 30.82
N THR A 479 6.24 19.30 29.48
CA THR A 479 7.33 18.77 28.67
C THR A 479 8.62 19.57 28.83
N PHE A 480 8.57 20.89 28.94
CA PHE A 480 9.75 21.72 29.23
C PHE A 480 10.37 21.43 30.60
N LYS A 481 9.59 20.93 31.57
CA LYS A 481 10.08 20.53 32.90
C LYS A 481 10.61 19.10 32.96
N ALA A 482 10.50 18.33 31.89
CA ALA A 482 11.07 16.98 31.83
C ALA A 482 12.60 17.03 32.04
N SER A 483 13.13 15.99 32.68
CA SER A 483 14.55 15.83 32.99
C SER A 483 15.42 15.88 31.73
N GLU A 484 16.67 16.32 31.89
CA GLU A 484 17.72 16.38 30.86
C GLU A 484 19.07 15.89 31.40
N LEU A 485 19.08 15.16 32.53
CA LEU A 485 20.31 14.85 33.25
C LEU A 485 21.22 13.85 32.54
N ASN A 486 20.66 13.03 31.65
CA ASN A 486 21.39 11.99 30.92
C ASN A 486 20.80 11.79 29.50
N GLN A 487 21.43 10.97 28.67
CA GLN A 487 21.01 10.71 27.29
C GLN A 487 19.61 10.08 27.19
N LYS A 488 19.24 9.22 28.14
CA LYS A 488 17.89 8.63 28.21
C LYS A 488 16.83 9.70 28.49
N ASP A 489 17.12 10.64 29.37
CA ASP A 489 16.24 11.76 29.70
C ASP A 489 16.06 12.70 28.49
N LEU A 490 17.16 13.03 27.78
CA LEU A 490 17.12 13.80 26.53
C LEU A 490 16.30 13.07 25.45
N GLY A 491 16.51 11.76 25.29
CA GLY A 491 15.77 10.90 24.37
C GLY A 491 14.28 10.76 24.70
N ALA A 492 13.91 10.78 25.98
CA ALA A 492 12.51 10.79 26.41
C ALA A 492 11.87 12.17 26.15
N LYS A 493 12.60 13.26 26.42
CA LYS A 493 12.10 14.63 26.24
C LYS A 493 11.89 14.98 24.77
N VAL A 494 12.81 14.62 23.89
CA VAL A 494 12.65 14.85 22.44
C VAL A 494 11.48 14.05 21.86
N LYS A 495 11.26 12.80 22.30
CA LYS A 495 10.07 12.00 21.94
C LYS A 495 8.77 12.66 22.38
N GLN A 496 8.75 13.31 23.54
CA GLN A 496 7.58 14.08 23.98
C GLN A 496 7.33 15.26 23.04
N PHE A 497 8.37 16.00 22.63
CA PHE A 497 8.23 17.06 21.64
C PHE A 497 7.78 16.56 20.26
N TRP A 498 8.24 15.38 19.82
CA TRP A 498 7.76 14.77 18.58
C TRP A 498 6.26 14.47 18.63
N LYS A 499 5.77 13.92 19.75
CA LYS A 499 4.33 13.72 19.99
C LYS A 499 3.57 15.03 20.06
N LEU A 500 4.13 16.07 20.69
CA LEU A 500 3.48 17.37 20.74
C LEU A 500 3.38 18.02 19.36
N ALA A 501 4.43 17.96 18.54
CA ALA A 501 4.49 18.65 17.26
C ALA A 501 3.96 17.84 16.06
N SER A 502 3.66 16.55 16.21
CA SER A 502 3.17 15.68 15.12
C SER A 502 2.23 14.57 15.59
N ALA A 503 1.58 13.88 14.66
CA ALA A 503 0.77 12.68 14.94
C ALA A 503 1.63 11.40 15.07
N PHE A 504 2.81 11.50 15.68
CA PHE A 504 3.76 10.41 15.81
C PHE A 504 3.15 9.14 16.47
N GLY A 505 3.27 7.98 15.81
CA GLY A 505 2.86 6.67 16.32
C GLY A 505 1.37 6.33 16.12
N GLU A 506 0.85 6.47 14.90
CA GLU A 506 -0.59 6.40 14.60
C GLU A 506 -1.26 5.04 14.83
N GLU A 507 -0.52 3.93 14.92
CA GLU A 507 -1.10 2.59 14.86
C GLU A 507 -2.02 2.20 16.05
N GLU A 508 -2.01 2.94 17.17
CA GLU A 508 -2.90 2.65 18.33
C GLU A 508 -3.38 3.90 19.10
N GLN A 509 -3.81 4.98 18.45
CA GLN A 509 -4.21 6.20 19.18
C GLN A 509 -5.72 6.34 19.44
N GLY A 510 -6.11 6.16 20.71
CA GLY A 510 -7.44 6.53 21.21
C GLY A 510 -7.72 8.04 21.20
N LEU A 511 -9.00 8.44 21.27
CA LEU A 511 -9.46 9.84 21.20
C LEU A 511 -8.75 10.80 22.18
N ARG A 512 -8.35 10.31 23.36
CA ARG A 512 -7.64 11.12 24.37
C ARG A 512 -6.22 11.48 23.95
N ASP A 513 -5.55 10.62 23.21
CA ASP A 513 -4.17 10.84 22.76
C ASP A 513 -4.15 11.85 21.62
N LYS A 514 -5.10 11.74 20.68
CA LYS A 514 -5.33 12.72 19.61
C LYS A 514 -5.54 14.14 20.12
N LEU A 515 -6.12 14.33 21.32
CA LEU A 515 -6.35 15.66 21.91
C LEU A 515 -5.11 16.29 22.56
N LYS A 516 -4.14 15.48 22.98
CA LYS A 516 -2.93 15.93 23.70
C LYS A 516 -1.72 16.13 22.80
N ASN A 517 -1.78 15.67 21.55
CA ASN A 517 -0.65 15.57 20.63
C ASN A 517 -0.96 16.22 19.27
N GLY A 518 0.07 16.43 18.44
CA GLY A 518 -0.05 16.94 17.08
C GLY A 518 -0.58 18.38 16.97
N TYR A 519 0.01 19.29 17.74
CA TYR A 519 -0.24 20.73 17.69
C TYR A 519 0.40 21.38 16.45
N ARG A 520 -0.34 22.26 15.78
CA ARG A 520 0.11 22.97 14.56
C ARG A 520 0.28 24.49 14.76
N ILE A 521 0.35 24.94 16.00
CA ILE A 521 0.51 26.35 16.39
C ILE A 521 1.69 26.49 17.36
N ASP A 522 2.27 27.68 17.48
CA ASP A 522 3.50 27.98 18.22
C ASP A 522 4.64 27.00 17.87
N ARG A 523 4.73 26.65 16.58
CA ARG A 523 5.65 25.63 16.03
C ARG A 523 7.11 26.02 16.19
N VAL A 524 7.43 27.31 16.06
CA VAL A 524 8.80 27.80 16.19
C VAL A 524 9.36 27.52 17.58
N ARG A 525 8.52 27.59 18.63
CA ARG A 525 8.95 27.24 19.99
C ARG A 525 9.29 25.76 20.11
N ALA A 526 8.44 24.87 19.59
CA ALA A 526 8.69 23.43 19.62
C ALA A 526 9.93 23.06 18.78
N TRP A 527 10.08 23.61 17.58
CA TRP A 527 11.21 23.33 16.70
C TRP A 527 12.54 23.84 17.26
N ARG A 528 12.58 25.02 17.87
CA ARG A 528 13.80 25.51 18.53
C ARG A 528 14.19 24.66 19.73
N GLU A 529 13.21 24.13 20.47
CA GLU A 529 13.50 23.23 21.58
C GLU A 529 13.94 21.84 21.11
N ILE A 530 13.33 21.31 20.05
CA ILE A 530 13.84 20.10 19.38
C ILE A 530 15.28 20.35 18.91
N ALA A 531 15.56 21.49 18.28
CA ALA A 531 16.91 21.82 17.83
C ALA A 531 17.93 21.82 18.98
N ARG A 532 17.60 22.44 20.12
CA ARG A 532 18.46 22.45 21.31
C ARG A 532 18.70 21.05 21.87
N LEU A 533 17.66 20.22 21.92
CA LEU A 533 17.79 18.83 22.41
C LEU A 533 18.60 17.96 21.44
N GLU A 534 18.43 18.16 20.13
CA GLU A 534 19.22 17.47 19.11
C GLU A 534 20.68 17.91 19.12
N GLU A 535 20.95 19.20 19.36
CA GLU A 535 22.30 19.73 19.57
C GLU A 535 22.98 19.07 20.78
N LEU A 536 22.29 18.96 21.93
CA LEU A 536 22.80 18.25 23.11
C LEU A 536 23.03 16.75 22.87
N ARG A 537 22.34 16.17 21.89
CA ARG A 537 22.48 14.78 21.45
C ARG A 537 23.49 14.61 20.30
N GLY A 538 24.16 15.67 19.88
CA GLY A 538 25.17 15.65 18.81
C GLY A 538 24.61 15.68 17.37
N ASN A 539 23.30 15.85 17.21
CA ASN A 539 22.61 15.88 15.90
C ASN A 539 22.55 17.31 15.33
N GLU A 540 23.71 17.95 15.17
CA GLU A 540 23.82 19.38 14.79
C GLU A 540 23.15 19.73 13.46
N LEU A 541 23.20 18.84 12.45
CA LEU A 541 22.56 19.09 11.15
C LEU A 541 21.03 19.19 11.28
N VAL A 542 20.43 18.32 12.10
CA VAL A 542 19.00 18.35 12.42
C VAL A 542 18.67 19.62 13.19
N ALA A 543 19.51 20.00 14.15
CA ALA A 543 19.34 21.24 14.91
C ALA A 543 19.39 22.49 14.02
N ALA A 544 20.38 22.59 13.13
CA ALA A 544 20.49 23.66 12.15
C ALA A 544 19.26 23.72 11.22
N THR A 545 18.76 22.57 10.78
CA THR A 545 17.55 22.49 9.94
C THR A 545 16.33 23.09 10.65
N TYR A 546 16.07 22.73 11.91
CA TYR A 546 14.95 23.29 12.66
C TYR A 546 15.11 24.79 12.98
N LYS A 547 16.33 25.27 13.22
CA LYS A 547 16.62 26.70 13.37
C LYS A 547 16.37 27.46 12.07
N LEU A 548 16.82 26.91 10.94
CA LEU A 548 16.57 27.45 9.60
C LEU A 548 15.06 27.51 9.28
N ARG A 549 14.27 26.51 9.68
CA ARG A 549 12.79 26.58 9.59
C ARG A 549 12.22 27.77 10.36
N GLY A 550 12.79 28.11 11.52
CA GLY A 550 12.43 29.29 12.30
C GLY A 550 12.70 30.59 11.55
N LEU A 551 13.90 30.72 10.94
CA LEU A 551 14.27 31.85 10.08
C LEU A 551 13.27 32.01 8.92
N ARG A 552 12.94 30.90 8.26
CA ARG A 552 12.00 30.84 7.15
C ARG A 552 10.58 31.28 7.54
N LEU A 553 9.99 30.65 8.57
CA LEU A 553 8.62 30.95 8.98
C LEU A 553 8.42 32.40 9.47
N LEU A 554 9.46 33.00 10.03
CA LEU A 554 9.44 34.34 10.61
C LEU A 554 10.05 35.41 9.72
N ASP A 555 10.57 35.01 8.55
CA ASP A 555 11.18 35.86 7.52
C ASP A 555 12.34 36.71 8.05
N GLY A 556 13.22 36.07 8.80
CA GLY A 556 14.41 36.69 9.36
C GLY A 556 14.88 36.10 10.69
N ASP A 557 16.08 36.51 11.10
CA ASP A 557 16.73 36.03 12.32
C ASP A 557 16.28 36.79 13.57
N ARG A 558 15.14 36.36 14.13
CA ARG A 558 14.62 36.95 15.37
C ARG A 558 15.35 36.52 16.64
N PHE A 559 16.17 35.46 16.58
CA PHE A 559 16.72 34.81 17.76
C PHE A 559 18.25 34.71 17.77
N GLY A 560 18.93 35.23 16.75
CA GLY A 560 20.38 35.08 16.60
C GLY A 560 20.79 33.67 16.18
N ASP A 561 19.91 32.92 15.51
CA ASP A 561 20.13 31.53 15.10
C ASP A 561 20.94 31.45 13.79
N LEU A 562 21.02 32.53 12.97
CA LEU A 562 21.67 32.50 11.65
C LEU A 562 23.19 32.19 11.72
N PRO A 563 24.01 32.81 12.59
CA PRO A 563 25.43 32.49 12.66
C PRO A 563 25.70 31.03 13.02
N TYR A 564 24.87 30.43 13.87
CA TYR A 564 24.96 29.00 14.21
C TYR A 564 24.65 28.14 12.99
N VAL A 565 23.56 28.44 12.26
CA VAL A 565 23.15 27.70 11.06
C VAL A 565 24.27 27.75 10.01
N LEU A 566 24.78 28.94 9.69
CA LEU A 566 25.85 29.09 8.68
C LEU A 566 27.11 28.32 9.08
N ARG A 567 27.54 28.38 10.34
CA ARG A 567 28.71 27.64 10.84
C ARG A 567 28.53 26.13 10.68
N VAL A 568 27.41 25.59 11.17
CA VAL A 568 27.14 24.13 11.10
C VAL A 568 27.06 23.67 9.65
N LEU A 569 26.37 24.40 8.78
CA LEU A 569 26.26 24.05 7.37
C LEU A 569 27.62 24.09 6.66
N GLN A 570 28.45 25.09 6.96
CA GLN A 570 29.83 25.17 6.45
C GLN A 570 30.67 23.95 6.90
N GLU A 571 30.63 23.61 8.19
CA GLU A 571 31.34 22.46 8.77
C GLU A 571 30.85 21.12 8.16
N LYS A 572 29.59 21.03 7.76
CA LYS A 572 29.00 19.85 7.10
C LYS A 572 29.12 19.87 5.56
N GLY A 573 29.79 20.87 4.98
CA GLY A 573 30.08 20.93 3.54
C GLY A 573 28.93 21.45 2.66
N PHE A 574 27.97 22.19 3.21
CA PHE A 574 26.86 22.84 2.50
C PHE A 574 27.23 24.28 2.10
N THR A 575 28.36 24.46 1.42
CA THR A 575 28.95 25.79 1.15
C THR A 575 28.03 26.67 0.28
N ARG A 576 27.39 26.11 -0.74
CA ARG A 576 26.46 26.84 -1.60
C ARG A 576 25.15 27.18 -0.88
N GLU A 577 24.69 26.32 0.02
CA GLU A 577 23.52 26.63 0.85
C GLU A 577 23.85 27.71 1.90
N VAL A 578 25.08 27.78 2.42
CA VAL A 578 25.53 28.90 3.26
C VAL A 578 25.43 30.22 2.50
N GLU A 579 25.92 30.27 1.25
CA GLU A 579 25.85 31.47 0.40
C GLU A 579 24.40 31.96 0.20
N VAL A 580 23.48 31.07 -0.17
CA VAL A 580 22.08 31.45 -0.43
C VAL A 580 21.34 31.80 0.87
N ILE A 581 21.62 31.11 1.99
CA ILE A 581 20.99 31.41 3.28
C ILE A 581 21.47 32.78 3.82
N ASP A 582 22.76 33.13 3.65
CA ASP A 582 23.25 34.48 3.96
C ASP A 582 22.63 35.54 3.04
N ALA A 583 22.48 35.24 1.73
CA ALA A 583 21.80 36.13 0.80
C ALA A 583 20.34 36.40 1.23
N MET A 584 19.61 35.36 1.67
CA MET A 584 18.20 35.47 2.05
C MET A 584 17.98 36.10 3.42
N TYR A 585 18.80 35.78 4.42
CA TYR A 585 18.54 36.15 5.83
C TYR A 585 19.62 37.04 6.46
N GLY A 586 20.71 37.32 5.75
CA GLY A 586 21.75 38.25 6.17
C GLY A 586 21.28 39.72 6.16
N LYS A 587 22.21 40.65 5.87
CA LYS A 587 21.97 42.10 5.93
C LYS A 587 20.79 42.54 5.04
N THR A 588 19.75 43.10 5.67
CA THR A 588 18.43 43.36 5.05
C THR A 588 18.49 44.17 3.75
N GLY A 589 19.34 45.19 3.66
CA GLY A 589 19.40 46.09 2.50
C GLY A 589 20.03 45.51 1.23
N GLN A 590 20.60 44.31 1.27
CA GLN A 590 21.31 43.68 0.15
C GLN A 590 20.72 42.31 -0.23
N ARG A 591 19.61 41.89 0.39
CA ARG A 591 19.09 40.53 0.23
C ARG A 591 18.65 40.24 -1.21
N GLU A 592 17.93 41.16 -1.81
CA GLU A 592 17.37 41.01 -3.15
C GLU A 592 18.46 40.91 -4.23
N GLU A 593 19.38 41.87 -4.26
CA GLU A 593 20.53 41.89 -5.18
C GLU A 593 21.35 40.60 -5.06
N LYS A 594 21.74 40.21 -3.83
CA LYS A 594 22.50 38.98 -3.60
C LYS A 594 21.76 37.71 -4.03
N CYS A 595 20.45 37.63 -3.81
CA CYS A 595 19.66 36.48 -4.25
C CYS A 595 19.58 36.41 -5.78
N TYR A 596 19.42 37.57 -6.44
CA TYR A 596 19.38 37.64 -7.91
C TYR A 596 20.73 37.23 -8.52
N ASP A 597 21.83 37.79 -8.03
CA ASP A 597 23.19 37.44 -8.47
C ASP A 597 23.48 35.94 -8.27
N PHE A 598 23.01 35.36 -7.16
CA PHE A 598 23.15 33.94 -6.90
C PHE A 598 22.43 33.08 -7.94
N ILE A 599 21.16 33.40 -8.25
CA ILE A 599 20.37 32.67 -9.26
C ILE A 599 21.06 32.78 -10.64
N GLU A 600 21.51 33.98 -11.01
CA GLU A 600 22.09 34.18 -12.33
C GLU A 600 23.48 33.53 -12.46
N LYS A 601 24.28 33.55 -11.40
CA LYS A 601 25.52 32.77 -11.34
C LYS A 601 25.25 31.27 -11.51
N ALA A 602 24.26 30.72 -10.80
CA ALA A 602 23.89 29.31 -10.95
C ALA A 602 23.45 29.00 -12.39
N ARG A 603 22.76 29.92 -13.07
CA ARG A 603 22.43 29.76 -14.49
C ARG A 603 23.67 29.67 -15.37
N GLN A 604 24.63 30.57 -15.19
CA GLN A 604 25.88 30.59 -15.95
C GLN A 604 26.73 29.33 -15.73
N ASP A 605 26.90 28.94 -14.46
CA ASP A 605 27.72 27.80 -14.05
C ASP A 605 27.25 26.49 -14.67
N ASN A 606 25.96 26.38 -15.00
CA ASN A 606 25.34 25.18 -15.54
C ASN A 606 25.09 25.21 -17.06
N LEU A 607 25.58 26.21 -17.80
CA LEU A 607 25.35 26.31 -19.26
C LEU A 607 26.02 25.19 -20.05
N HIS A 608 27.16 24.69 -19.59
CA HIS A 608 27.97 23.71 -20.32
C HIS A 608 28.03 22.40 -19.55
N ASN A 609 28.03 21.29 -20.28
CA ASN A 609 28.31 19.99 -19.70
C ASN A 609 29.82 19.71 -19.67
N GLN A 610 30.22 18.74 -18.85
CA GLN A 610 31.60 18.28 -18.76
C GLN A 610 31.84 17.11 -19.72
N GLU A 611 33.11 16.91 -20.08
CA GLU A 611 33.54 15.64 -20.67
C GLU A 611 33.66 14.56 -19.59
N TRP A 612 33.27 13.34 -19.93
CA TRP A 612 33.06 12.27 -18.95
C TRP A 612 34.01 11.09 -19.15
N ASP A 613 34.67 10.68 -18.07
CA ASP A 613 35.42 9.42 -17.98
C ASP A 613 34.53 8.28 -17.51
N TYR A 614 34.71 7.07 -18.05
CA TYR A 614 33.98 5.87 -17.66
C TYR A 614 34.93 4.75 -17.23
N GLU A 615 34.56 4.05 -16.16
CA GLU A 615 35.22 2.80 -15.72
C GLU A 615 34.80 1.64 -16.64
N ILE A 616 33.49 1.57 -16.92
CA ILE A 616 32.88 0.58 -17.82
C ILE A 616 32.11 1.34 -18.88
N PHE A 617 32.23 0.88 -20.12
CA PHE A 617 31.47 1.36 -21.27
C PHE A 617 31.10 0.15 -22.14
N ASP A 618 29.87 -0.33 -22.01
CA ASP A 618 29.31 -1.47 -22.75
C ASP A 618 28.11 -0.97 -23.58
N ASP A 619 28.36 -0.63 -24.84
CA ASP A 619 27.34 -0.15 -25.78
C ASP A 619 26.79 -1.30 -26.63
N ARG A 620 25.55 -1.72 -26.35
CA ARG A 620 24.84 -2.77 -27.09
C ARG A 620 23.74 -2.21 -27.99
N ARG A 621 23.76 -0.90 -28.24
CA ARG A 621 22.86 -0.27 -29.21
C ARG A 621 23.35 -0.54 -30.62
N ASP A 622 22.42 -0.85 -31.51
CA ASP A 622 22.66 -1.20 -32.91
C ASP A 622 22.44 -0.03 -33.88
N ARG A 623 21.80 1.05 -33.41
CA ARG A 623 21.45 2.23 -34.23
C ARG A 623 22.13 3.50 -33.71
N SER A 624 22.15 4.50 -34.59
CA SER A 624 22.64 5.85 -34.30
C SER A 624 21.53 6.90 -34.17
N ASP A 625 20.28 6.52 -34.44
CA ASP A 625 19.12 7.42 -34.42
C ASP A 625 17.91 6.71 -33.78
N TYR A 626 17.48 7.26 -32.65
CA TYR A 626 16.36 6.80 -31.82
C TYR A 626 15.43 7.99 -31.56
N ARG A 627 14.15 7.73 -31.32
CA ARG A 627 13.17 8.77 -31.01
C ARG A 627 13.20 9.17 -29.54
N VAL A 628 13.44 8.23 -28.63
CA VAL A 628 13.45 8.45 -27.17
C VAL A 628 14.65 7.77 -26.52
N SER A 629 15.34 8.47 -25.61
CA SER A 629 16.35 7.91 -24.70
C SER A 629 15.78 7.84 -23.30
N ILE A 630 15.81 6.65 -22.70
CA ILE A 630 15.54 6.45 -21.28
C ILE A 630 16.86 6.46 -20.53
N ILE A 631 17.14 7.52 -19.78
CA ILE A 631 18.32 7.63 -18.93
C ILE A 631 17.97 7.10 -17.55
N VAL A 632 18.66 6.05 -17.12
CA VAL A 632 18.41 5.36 -15.86
C VAL A 632 19.64 5.49 -14.96
N SER A 633 19.48 6.16 -13.82
CA SER A 633 20.54 6.25 -12.82
C SER A 633 20.53 5.02 -11.91
N LEU A 634 21.68 4.36 -11.74
CA LEU A 634 21.83 3.17 -10.90
C LEU A 634 22.71 3.48 -9.68
N TYR A 635 22.24 3.06 -8.52
CA TYR A 635 23.04 2.92 -7.31
C TYR A 635 22.45 1.88 -6.37
N ASN A 636 23.23 0.87 -6.00
CA ASN A 636 22.77 -0.21 -5.13
C ASN A 636 21.44 -0.81 -5.65
N ALA A 637 21.45 -1.14 -6.94
CA ALA A 637 20.27 -1.42 -7.75
C ALA A 637 20.20 -2.89 -8.21
N ALA A 638 21.22 -3.70 -7.92
CA ALA A 638 21.37 -5.06 -8.42
C ALA A 638 20.11 -5.94 -8.20
N GLU A 639 19.46 -5.85 -7.04
CA GLU A 639 18.25 -6.64 -6.73
C GLU A 639 16.99 -6.17 -7.50
N LYS A 640 16.92 -4.89 -7.86
CA LYS A 640 15.74 -4.26 -8.51
C LYS A 640 15.83 -4.25 -10.03
N LEU A 641 17.06 -4.28 -10.55
CA LEU A 641 17.34 -4.18 -11.98
C LEU A 641 16.62 -5.25 -12.83
N PRO A 642 16.48 -6.53 -12.40
CA PRO A 642 15.77 -7.54 -13.18
C PRO A 642 14.30 -7.18 -13.42
N LEU A 643 13.56 -6.84 -12.37
CA LEU A 643 12.15 -6.46 -12.48
C LEU A 643 12.01 -5.19 -13.33
N PHE A 644 12.82 -4.17 -13.05
CA PHE A 644 12.80 -2.91 -13.78
C PHE A 644 12.99 -3.08 -15.30
N LEU A 645 14.04 -3.81 -15.72
CA LEU A 645 14.32 -4.00 -17.15
C LEU A 645 13.27 -4.86 -17.85
N LYS A 646 12.80 -5.92 -17.19
CA LYS A 646 11.72 -6.76 -17.72
C LYS A 646 10.43 -5.97 -17.87
N THR A 647 10.13 -5.07 -16.94
CA THR A 647 8.97 -4.19 -17.05
C THR A 647 9.14 -3.19 -18.21
N LEU A 648 10.32 -2.56 -18.34
CA LEU A 648 10.60 -1.64 -19.44
C LEU A 648 10.57 -2.30 -20.82
N GLN A 649 10.86 -3.60 -20.92
CA GLN A 649 10.80 -4.33 -22.20
C GLN A 649 9.41 -4.25 -22.85
N HIS A 650 8.36 -4.07 -22.05
CA HIS A 650 6.98 -4.00 -22.53
C HIS A 650 6.60 -2.64 -23.12
N GLN A 651 7.49 -1.65 -23.09
CA GLN A 651 7.22 -0.35 -23.72
C GLN A 651 7.03 -0.51 -25.24
N THR A 652 5.93 0.03 -25.75
CA THR A 652 5.57 0.06 -27.19
C THR A 652 6.71 0.59 -28.07
N LEU A 653 7.40 1.66 -27.65
CA LEU A 653 8.57 2.19 -28.37
C LEU A 653 9.81 1.28 -28.36
N MET A 654 9.94 0.40 -27.36
CA MET A 654 11.01 -0.60 -27.36
C MET A 654 10.72 -1.69 -28.38
N HIS A 655 9.45 -2.14 -28.47
CA HIS A 655 9.03 -3.09 -29.49
C HIS A 655 9.14 -2.54 -30.92
N SER A 656 8.90 -1.25 -31.16
CA SER A 656 9.07 -0.63 -32.48
C SER A 656 10.54 -0.35 -32.84
N GLY A 657 11.46 -0.49 -31.88
CA GLY A 657 12.89 -0.21 -32.05
C GLY A 657 13.24 1.28 -32.08
N ASP A 658 12.34 2.16 -31.62
CA ASP A 658 12.52 3.62 -31.60
C ASP A 658 13.02 4.17 -30.26
N GLY A 659 13.12 3.32 -29.24
CA GLY A 659 13.67 3.68 -27.93
C GLY A 659 15.09 3.15 -27.72
N GLU A 660 15.88 3.87 -26.92
CA GLU A 660 17.14 3.39 -26.35
C GLU A 660 17.15 3.53 -24.82
N ILE A 661 17.95 2.72 -24.14
CA ILE A 661 18.12 2.76 -22.69
C ILE A 661 19.59 3.03 -22.36
N ILE A 662 19.84 3.98 -21.47
CA ILE A 662 21.17 4.36 -21.00
C ILE A 662 21.21 4.13 -19.49
N LEU A 663 21.84 3.04 -19.07
CA LEU A 663 22.08 2.70 -17.68
C LEU A 663 23.37 3.39 -17.21
N VAL A 664 23.25 4.31 -16.26
CA VAL A 664 24.38 5.05 -15.68
C VAL A 664 24.60 4.59 -14.25
N ASP A 665 25.54 3.69 -14.04
CA ASP A 665 25.99 3.24 -12.73
C ASP A 665 26.91 4.28 -12.07
N SER A 666 26.39 4.92 -11.02
CA SER A 666 27.08 5.94 -10.24
C SER A 666 28.03 5.36 -9.19
N GLY A 667 28.90 4.44 -9.61
CA GLY A 667 29.91 3.78 -8.77
C GLY A 667 29.30 2.91 -7.68
N SER A 668 28.35 2.04 -8.06
CA SER A 668 27.64 1.17 -7.12
C SER A 668 28.56 0.20 -6.39
N PRO A 669 28.23 -0.12 -5.11
CA PRO A 669 28.99 -1.08 -4.33
C PRO A 669 28.67 -2.54 -4.69
N GLY A 670 27.59 -2.80 -5.43
CA GLY A 670 27.12 -4.12 -5.79
C GLY A 670 27.63 -4.61 -7.15
N ASP A 671 27.02 -5.71 -7.60
CA ASP A 671 27.34 -6.40 -8.86
C ASP A 671 26.40 -6.01 -10.01
N GLU A 672 25.97 -4.73 -10.08
CA GLU A 672 25.01 -4.23 -11.08
C GLU A 672 25.39 -4.62 -12.52
N TYR A 673 26.67 -4.52 -12.86
CA TYR A 673 27.17 -4.88 -14.19
C TYR A 673 27.07 -6.38 -14.48
N GLU A 674 27.33 -7.24 -13.49
CA GLU A 674 27.19 -8.70 -13.65
C GLU A 674 25.74 -9.09 -13.85
N VAL A 675 24.83 -8.50 -13.06
CA VAL A 675 23.38 -8.69 -13.22
C VAL A 675 22.94 -8.24 -14.62
N PHE A 676 23.37 -7.06 -15.07
CA PHE A 676 23.09 -6.58 -16.42
C PHE A 676 23.61 -7.54 -17.50
N LYS A 677 24.85 -8.03 -17.40
CA LYS A 677 25.43 -8.97 -18.37
C LYS A 677 24.63 -10.26 -18.50
N GLN A 678 24.08 -10.78 -17.40
CA GLN A 678 23.25 -11.98 -17.39
C GLN A 678 21.86 -11.76 -18.00
N LEU A 679 21.28 -10.57 -17.79
CA LEU A 679 19.94 -10.22 -18.26
C LEU A 679 19.92 -9.79 -19.73
N ALA A 680 20.92 -9.02 -20.18
CA ALA A 680 20.92 -8.37 -21.48
C ALA A 680 20.67 -9.33 -22.69
N PRO A 681 21.23 -10.57 -22.73
CA PRO A 681 20.93 -11.52 -23.80
C PRO A 681 19.46 -11.95 -23.87
N GLN A 682 18.71 -11.83 -22.77
CA GLN A 682 17.31 -12.28 -22.66
C GLN A 682 16.31 -11.19 -23.05
N LEU A 683 16.70 -9.91 -22.97
CA LEU A 683 15.79 -8.77 -23.10
C LEU A 683 15.66 -8.24 -24.54
N ASN A 684 16.66 -8.48 -25.39
CA ASN A 684 16.72 -7.92 -26.75
C ASN A 684 16.41 -6.40 -26.83
N LEU A 685 16.99 -5.63 -25.89
CA LEU A 685 16.81 -4.18 -25.79
C LEU A 685 18.10 -3.43 -26.21
N PRO A 686 18.00 -2.27 -26.89
CA PRO A 686 19.15 -1.42 -27.19
C PRO A 686 19.61 -0.67 -25.93
N ILE A 687 20.53 -1.29 -25.19
CA ILE A 687 21.03 -0.77 -23.91
C ILE A 687 22.49 -0.33 -24.03
N LEU A 688 22.80 0.88 -23.57
CA LEU A 688 24.14 1.32 -23.20
C LEU A 688 24.28 1.23 -21.67
N TYR A 689 25.27 0.47 -21.19
CA TYR A 689 25.66 0.48 -19.78
C TYR A 689 26.98 1.23 -19.62
N VAL A 690 26.98 2.23 -18.74
CA VAL A 690 28.19 2.96 -18.35
C VAL A 690 28.33 3.01 -16.84
N ARG A 691 29.57 3.03 -16.35
CA ARG A 691 29.88 3.14 -14.93
C ARG A 691 30.88 4.26 -14.64
N SER A 692 30.62 5.07 -13.63
CA SER A 692 31.59 6.05 -13.11
C SER A 692 32.62 5.38 -12.21
N LYS A 693 33.87 5.87 -12.24
CA LYS A 693 34.97 5.35 -11.40
C LYS A 693 34.74 5.49 -9.89
N ALA A 694 33.87 6.42 -9.49
CA ALA A 694 33.57 6.72 -8.10
C ALA A 694 32.10 7.11 -7.94
N ARG A 695 31.65 7.12 -6.69
CA ARG A 695 30.30 7.54 -6.32
C ARG A 695 30.03 8.98 -6.75
N GLU A 696 28.93 9.19 -7.46
CA GLU A 696 28.45 10.51 -7.90
C GLU A 696 26.97 10.72 -7.59
N THR A 697 26.48 11.94 -7.81
CA THR A 697 25.08 12.33 -7.59
C THR A 697 24.19 11.92 -8.77
N ILE A 698 22.88 11.82 -8.53
CA ILE A 698 21.92 11.49 -9.60
C ILE A 698 21.92 12.54 -10.72
N GLN A 699 22.07 13.83 -10.40
CA GLN A 699 22.18 14.90 -11.41
C GLN A 699 23.44 14.75 -12.29
N THR A 700 24.56 14.32 -11.68
CA THR A 700 25.79 14.03 -12.44
C THR A 700 25.58 12.84 -13.39
N ALA A 701 24.93 11.79 -12.91
CA ALA A 701 24.58 10.62 -13.73
C ALA A 701 23.64 10.99 -14.90
N TRP A 702 22.66 11.85 -14.66
CA TRP A 702 21.78 12.37 -15.70
C TRP A 702 22.54 13.16 -16.75
N ASN A 703 23.47 14.03 -16.35
CA ASN A 703 24.31 14.79 -17.29
C ASN A 703 25.20 13.88 -18.16
N ARG A 704 25.70 12.76 -17.62
CA ARG A 704 26.38 11.72 -18.42
C ARG A 704 25.43 11.10 -19.43
N GLY A 705 24.25 10.70 -18.98
CA GLY A 705 23.22 10.11 -19.83
C GLY A 705 22.81 11.05 -20.98
N ILE A 706 22.60 12.34 -20.70
CA ILE A 706 22.27 13.35 -21.70
C ILE A 706 23.36 13.45 -22.78
N SER A 707 24.64 13.36 -22.38
CA SER A 707 25.77 13.41 -23.32
C SER A 707 25.84 12.18 -24.22
N LEU A 708 25.33 11.04 -23.76
CA LEU A 708 25.36 9.75 -24.45
C LEU A 708 24.09 9.45 -25.25
N ALA A 709 23.02 10.21 -25.00
CA ALA A 709 21.73 10.09 -25.68
C ALA A 709 21.87 10.42 -27.17
N LYS A 710 21.30 9.57 -28.03
CA LYS A 710 21.27 9.77 -29.49
C LYS A 710 19.90 10.29 -29.96
N SER A 711 18.92 10.40 -29.07
CA SER A 711 17.55 10.82 -29.40
C SER A 711 17.26 12.32 -29.21
N PRO A 712 16.19 12.84 -29.85
CA PRO A 712 15.69 14.20 -29.60
C PRO A 712 14.90 14.32 -28.30
N TYR A 713 14.34 13.22 -27.78
CA TYR A 713 13.52 13.22 -26.55
C TYR A 713 14.16 12.40 -25.44
N LEU A 714 14.10 12.92 -24.21
CA LEU A 714 14.72 12.35 -23.02
C LEU A 714 13.67 12.04 -21.96
N SER A 715 13.79 10.86 -21.35
CA SER A 715 13.09 10.45 -20.14
C SER A 715 14.11 10.02 -19.08
N PHE A 716 13.78 10.23 -17.81
CA PHE A 716 14.67 9.93 -16.67
C PHE A 716 13.93 9.03 -15.72
N LEU A 717 14.55 7.90 -15.35
CA LEU A 717 13.96 6.93 -14.42
C LEU A 717 14.98 6.47 -13.37
N GLY A 718 14.48 6.18 -12.17
CA GLY A 718 15.13 5.30 -11.21
C GLY A 718 14.69 3.84 -11.40
N VAL A 719 15.45 2.88 -10.87
CA VAL A 719 15.03 1.45 -10.85
C VAL A 719 13.82 1.18 -9.96
N ASP A 720 13.44 2.16 -9.14
CA ASP A 720 12.25 2.20 -8.32
C ASP A 720 11.10 2.99 -8.99
N GLU A 721 11.23 3.30 -10.28
CA GLU A 721 10.20 3.94 -11.08
C GLU A 721 9.87 3.05 -12.29
N THR A 722 8.64 3.16 -12.77
CA THR A 722 8.23 2.58 -14.05
C THR A 722 7.15 3.42 -14.69
N ILE A 723 6.78 3.02 -15.89
CA ILE A 723 5.83 3.72 -16.75
C ILE A 723 4.95 2.70 -17.47
N LEU A 724 3.70 3.08 -17.77
CA LEU A 724 2.77 2.19 -18.47
C LEU A 724 3.25 1.89 -19.89
N PRO A 725 2.89 0.74 -20.50
CA PRO A 725 3.45 0.28 -21.78
C PRO A 725 3.38 1.27 -22.95
N ASP A 726 2.37 2.13 -23.01
CA ASP A 726 2.16 3.13 -24.06
C ASP A 726 2.63 4.54 -23.67
N ALA A 727 3.26 4.70 -22.50
CA ALA A 727 3.57 6.01 -21.93
C ALA A 727 4.52 6.83 -22.81
N LEU A 728 5.67 6.27 -23.20
CA LEU A 728 6.65 7.02 -23.99
C LEU A 728 6.14 7.34 -25.39
N GLU A 729 5.42 6.41 -26.03
CA GLU A 729 4.79 6.65 -27.33
C GLU A 729 3.77 7.77 -27.23
N THR A 730 2.90 7.73 -26.22
CA THR A 730 1.87 8.75 -25.96
C THR A 730 2.50 10.12 -25.77
N LEU A 731 3.56 10.22 -24.95
CA LEU A 731 4.26 11.48 -24.67
C LEU A 731 5.02 12.00 -25.91
N ALA A 732 5.71 11.12 -26.64
CA ALA A 732 6.46 11.48 -27.84
C ALA A 732 5.53 11.96 -28.96
N ASN A 733 4.37 11.32 -29.13
CA ASN A 733 3.35 11.73 -30.10
C ASN A 733 2.85 13.16 -29.83
N GLU A 734 2.75 13.57 -28.56
CA GLU A 734 2.34 14.94 -28.21
C GLU A 734 3.43 15.98 -28.50
N LEU A 735 4.71 15.64 -28.27
CA LEU A 735 5.83 16.51 -28.65
C LEU A 735 5.94 16.63 -30.18
N ASP A 736 5.76 15.55 -30.93
CA ASP A 736 5.82 15.59 -32.40
C ASP A 736 4.72 16.45 -33.02
N LYS A 737 3.50 16.42 -32.45
CA LYS A 737 2.38 17.23 -32.93
C LYS A 737 2.56 18.73 -32.70
N ASN A 738 3.33 19.13 -31.69
CA ASN A 738 3.46 20.54 -31.31
C ASN A 738 4.90 20.93 -30.96
N LEU A 739 5.55 21.64 -31.87
CA LEU A 739 6.93 22.11 -31.73
C LEU A 739 7.11 23.18 -30.65
N ASP A 740 6.03 23.86 -30.24
CA ASP A 740 6.07 24.85 -29.17
C ASP A 740 6.18 24.22 -27.77
N ILE A 741 5.88 22.93 -27.62
CA ILE A 741 5.94 22.24 -26.34
C ILE A 741 7.32 21.63 -26.16
N ASP A 742 7.95 21.94 -25.03
CA ASP A 742 9.28 21.47 -24.67
C ASP A 742 9.21 20.23 -23.75
N TRP A 743 8.18 20.12 -22.92
CA TRP A 743 8.02 19.06 -21.91
C TRP A 743 6.57 18.57 -21.81
N VAL A 744 6.35 17.26 -21.89
CA VAL A 744 5.05 16.62 -21.66
C VAL A 744 5.11 15.65 -20.50
N ILE A 745 4.04 15.55 -19.70
CA ILE A 745 3.95 14.64 -18.55
C ILE A 745 2.53 14.08 -18.38
N GLY A 746 2.41 12.86 -17.87
CA GLY A 746 1.14 12.29 -17.41
C GLY A 746 0.88 12.47 -15.91
N HIS A 747 -0.21 11.90 -15.41
CA HIS A 747 -0.37 11.64 -13.97
C HIS A 747 0.56 10.51 -13.53
N SER A 748 0.81 10.42 -12.23
CA SER A 748 1.61 9.33 -11.67
C SER A 748 1.01 8.83 -10.35
N VAL A 749 1.33 7.61 -9.95
CA VAL A 749 0.93 7.05 -8.65
C VAL A 749 2.14 6.55 -7.88
N VAL A 750 2.18 6.83 -6.58
CA VAL A 750 3.14 6.21 -5.66
C VAL A 750 2.54 4.95 -5.08
N THR A 751 3.27 3.85 -5.18
CA THR A 751 2.84 2.52 -4.74
C THR A 751 3.87 1.96 -3.78
N ASN A 752 3.50 1.66 -2.54
CA ASN A 752 4.35 0.84 -1.68
C ASN A 752 4.49 -0.54 -2.30
N VAL A 753 5.73 -1.02 -2.34
CA VAL A 753 6.05 -2.37 -2.74
C VAL A 753 6.85 -3.06 -1.64
N ASP A 754 6.83 -4.39 -1.61
CA ASP A 754 7.75 -5.15 -0.77
C ASP A 754 9.16 -5.14 -1.37
N LYS A 755 10.12 -5.82 -0.72
CA LYS A 755 11.51 -5.90 -1.21
C LYS A 755 11.65 -6.55 -2.59
N LYS A 756 10.65 -7.31 -3.04
CA LYS A 756 10.62 -7.97 -4.35
C LYS A 756 9.88 -7.13 -5.41
N GLY A 757 9.34 -5.97 -5.05
CA GLY A 757 8.56 -5.14 -5.97
C GLY A 757 7.07 -5.51 -6.04
N ASN A 758 6.57 -6.41 -5.18
CA ASN A 758 5.15 -6.74 -5.16
C ASN A 758 4.33 -5.64 -4.53
N TRP A 759 3.16 -5.37 -5.11
CA TRP A 759 2.22 -4.37 -4.61
C TRP A 759 1.81 -4.60 -3.14
N VAL A 760 1.89 -3.54 -2.34
CA VAL A 760 1.46 -3.50 -0.94
C VAL A 760 0.21 -2.63 -0.78
N ASN A 761 0.31 -1.36 -1.17
CA ASN A 761 -0.81 -0.42 -1.33
C ASN A 761 -0.41 0.77 -2.22
N ASP A 762 -1.39 1.44 -2.83
CA ASP A 762 -1.15 2.74 -3.46
C ASP A 762 -1.25 3.84 -2.39
N ILE A 763 -0.27 4.73 -2.34
CA ILE A 763 -0.13 5.76 -1.30
C ILE A 763 -0.76 7.07 -1.76
N MET A 764 -0.41 7.49 -2.99
CA MET A 764 -0.62 8.87 -3.40
C MET A 764 -0.66 9.00 -4.92
N PRO A 765 -1.83 9.32 -5.50
CA PRO A 765 -1.90 9.76 -6.89
C PRO A 765 -1.47 11.22 -7.01
N TYR A 766 -0.72 11.53 -8.06
CA TYR A 766 -0.38 12.88 -8.49
C TYR A 766 -1.32 13.26 -9.63
N ASN A 767 -2.48 13.82 -9.28
CA ASN A 767 -3.44 14.33 -10.27
C ASN A 767 -3.13 15.79 -10.60
N ARG A 768 -2.67 16.00 -11.83
CA ARG A 768 -2.22 17.29 -12.36
C ARG A 768 -3.29 18.07 -13.11
N THR A 769 -4.56 17.62 -13.14
CA THR A 769 -5.67 18.31 -13.82
C THR A 769 -6.63 19.01 -12.85
N PRO A 770 -7.02 20.29 -13.10
CA PRO A 770 -6.61 21.13 -14.21
C PRO A 770 -5.14 21.59 -14.13
N TYR A 771 -4.48 21.72 -15.29
CA TYR A 771 -3.05 21.99 -15.38
C TYR A 771 -2.70 23.46 -15.62
N LYS A 772 -1.72 23.98 -14.87
CA LYS A 772 -1.02 25.25 -15.15
C LYS A 772 0.45 25.10 -14.79
N GLN A 773 1.32 25.35 -15.75
CA GLN A 773 2.78 25.19 -15.63
C GLN A 773 3.38 25.88 -14.40
N ASP A 774 2.96 27.11 -14.11
CA ASP A 774 3.49 27.92 -13.02
C ASP A 774 3.14 27.38 -11.61
N LEU A 775 2.25 26.38 -11.49
CA LEU A 775 1.96 25.72 -10.21
C LEU A 775 3.19 24.99 -9.63
N VAL A 776 4.23 24.74 -10.43
CA VAL A 776 5.53 24.23 -9.94
C VAL A 776 6.15 25.09 -8.84
N TYR A 777 5.87 26.40 -8.82
CA TYR A 777 6.35 27.29 -7.76
C TYR A 777 5.62 27.09 -6.43
N LEU A 778 4.43 26.50 -6.46
CA LEU A 778 3.61 26.23 -5.29
C LEU A 778 3.81 24.78 -4.78
N GLU A 779 4.33 23.91 -5.64
CA GLU A 779 4.49 22.49 -5.37
C GLU A 779 5.70 21.88 -6.11
N THR A 780 6.72 21.47 -5.36
CA THR A 780 7.97 20.91 -5.91
C THR A 780 7.78 19.62 -6.70
N CYS A 781 6.75 18.82 -6.39
CA CYS A 781 6.44 17.56 -7.08
C CYS A 781 5.46 17.71 -8.26
N TYR A 782 5.02 18.93 -8.58
CA TYR A 782 3.99 19.16 -9.60
C TYR A 782 4.43 18.67 -10.99
N LEU A 783 5.70 18.85 -11.33
CA LEU A 783 6.36 18.19 -12.44
C LEU A 783 7.41 17.22 -11.88
N SER A 784 7.23 15.93 -12.14
CA SER A 784 8.16 14.84 -11.80
C SER A 784 8.74 14.22 -13.07
N TRP A 785 9.76 13.37 -12.92
CA TRP A 785 10.31 12.60 -14.04
C TRP A 785 9.52 11.32 -14.36
N VAL A 786 8.80 10.79 -13.37
CA VAL A 786 7.92 9.63 -13.51
C VAL A 786 6.78 9.95 -14.49
N GLY A 787 6.77 9.29 -15.66
CA GLY A 787 5.79 9.54 -16.71
C GLY A 787 5.98 10.86 -17.46
N ALA A 788 7.22 11.35 -17.56
CA ALA A 788 7.59 12.58 -18.28
C ALA A 788 8.53 12.33 -19.46
N LEU A 789 8.46 13.24 -20.43
CA LEU A 789 9.33 13.29 -21.59
C LEU A 789 9.58 14.75 -22.01
N TYR A 790 10.81 15.11 -22.34
CA TYR A 790 11.11 16.46 -22.84
C TYR A 790 12.14 16.48 -23.96
N ARG A 791 12.23 17.62 -24.66
CA ARG A 791 13.17 17.85 -25.74
C ARG A 791 14.59 18.01 -25.23
N ARG A 792 15.53 17.22 -25.74
CA ARG A 792 16.97 17.36 -25.45
C ARG A 792 17.48 18.80 -25.69
N SER A 793 16.91 19.51 -26.66
CA SER A 793 17.28 20.91 -26.99
C SER A 793 17.02 21.93 -25.87
N ILE A 794 16.33 21.54 -24.78
CA ILE A 794 16.29 22.35 -23.54
C ILE A 794 17.72 22.59 -23.02
N HIS A 795 18.61 21.60 -23.11
CA HIS A 795 19.97 21.73 -22.60
C HIS A 795 20.81 22.71 -23.42
N ASP A 796 20.60 22.77 -24.73
CA ASP A 796 21.28 23.76 -25.59
C ASP A 796 20.84 25.19 -25.28
N ARG A 797 19.60 25.37 -24.79
CA ARG A 797 19.00 26.68 -24.47
C ARG A 797 19.26 27.15 -23.05
N PHE A 798 19.21 26.23 -22.07
CA PHE A 798 19.17 26.57 -20.65
C PHE A 798 20.18 25.82 -19.80
N GLY A 799 21.01 24.96 -20.40
CA GLY A 799 22.06 24.23 -19.70
C GLY A 799 21.61 22.94 -19.03
N TYR A 800 22.48 22.42 -18.16
CA TYR A 800 22.43 21.09 -17.58
C TYR A 800 22.02 21.13 -16.10
N TYR A 801 21.93 19.96 -15.47
CA TYR A 801 21.65 19.87 -14.03
C TYR A 801 22.88 20.26 -13.22
N ASP A 802 22.68 20.91 -12.07
CA ASP A 802 23.75 21.12 -11.12
C ASP A 802 24.10 19.82 -10.37
N GLY A 803 25.25 19.25 -10.72
CA GLY A 803 25.75 17.99 -10.15
C GLY A 803 26.07 18.06 -8.65
N THR A 804 26.09 19.24 -8.02
CA THR A 804 26.42 19.36 -6.58
C THR A 804 25.24 19.07 -5.65
N PHE A 805 24.01 18.90 -6.16
CA PHE A 805 22.86 18.51 -5.35
C PHE A 805 22.88 17.03 -5.00
N ARG A 806 22.42 16.70 -3.79
CA ARG A 806 22.26 15.31 -3.32
C ARG A 806 20.83 14.84 -3.50
N GLY A 807 19.84 15.71 -3.33
CA GLY A 807 18.42 15.35 -3.37
C GLY A 807 17.50 16.36 -4.06
N ALA A 808 17.87 17.65 -4.15
CA ALA A 808 16.98 18.70 -4.65
C ALA A 808 17.30 19.24 -6.06
N GLY A 809 18.20 18.59 -6.79
CA GLY A 809 18.67 19.12 -8.08
C GLY A 809 17.64 19.10 -9.21
N ASP A 810 16.63 18.23 -9.14
CA ASP A 810 15.49 18.29 -10.07
C ASP A 810 14.65 19.57 -9.85
N THR A 811 14.50 19.98 -8.59
CA THR A 811 13.73 21.15 -8.16
C THR A 811 14.43 22.44 -8.56
N GLU A 812 15.77 22.48 -8.48
CA GLU A 812 16.57 23.58 -9.00
C GLU A 812 16.39 23.72 -10.51
N PHE A 813 16.57 22.61 -11.25
CA PHE A 813 16.46 22.59 -12.70
C PHE A 813 15.10 23.13 -13.15
N LYS A 814 14.02 22.62 -12.55
CA LYS A 814 12.64 23.10 -12.77
C LYS A 814 12.48 24.59 -12.49
N SER A 815 12.94 25.06 -11.33
CA SER A 815 12.76 26.46 -10.91
C SER A 815 13.53 27.45 -11.79
N ARG A 816 14.65 27.01 -12.37
CA ARG A 816 15.49 27.79 -13.29
C ARG A 816 14.95 27.85 -14.72
N LEU A 817 14.41 26.75 -15.26
CA LEU A 817 14.04 26.66 -16.68
C LEU A 817 12.56 26.86 -16.98
N LEU A 818 11.66 26.48 -16.06
CA LEU A 818 10.22 26.45 -16.36
C LEU A 818 9.61 27.80 -16.73
N PRO A 819 10.10 28.97 -16.29
CA PRO A 819 9.62 30.25 -16.81
C PRO A 819 9.86 30.48 -18.30
N HIS A 820 10.77 29.71 -18.91
CA HIS A 820 11.31 29.97 -20.24
C HIS A 820 10.99 28.86 -21.27
N ILE A 821 10.26 27.83 -20.85
CA ILE A 821 9.79 26.74 -21.72
C ILE A 821 8.28 26.64 -21.69
N LYS A 822 7.68 25.78 -22.52
CA LYS A 822 6.27 25.40 -22.41
C LYS A 822 6.11 23.93 -22.08
N SER A 823 5.21 23.61 -21.17
CA SER A 823 4.89 22.24 -20.78
C SER A 823 3.40 21.93 -20.85
N LYS A 824 3.08 20.64 -20.98
CA LYS A 824 1.71 20.14 -21.12
C LYS A 824 1.51 18.88 -20.28
N VAL A 825 0.31 18.74 -19.70
CA VAL A 825 -0.15 17.50 -19.06
C VAL A 825 -1.07 16.73 -20.00
N ILE A 826 -0.86 15.41 -20.04
CA ILE A 826 -1.79 14.44 -20.59
C ILE A 826 -2.65 13.93 -19.43
N ASP A 827 -3.97 13.98 -19.57
CA ASP A 827 -4.93 13.57 -18.54
C ASP A 827 -5.07 12.03 -18.47
N ARG A 828 -3.94 11.34 -18.27
CA ARG A 828 -3.82 9.88 -18.10
C ARG A 828 -2.70 9.58 -17.11
N THR A 829 -2.89 8.56 -16.26
CA THR A 829 -1.79 8.05 -15.42
C THR A 829 -0.82 7.28 -16.30
N LEU A 830 0.41 7.77 -16.42
CA LEU A 830 1.46 7.17 -17.25
C LEU A 830 2.66 6.69 -16.44
N GLY A 831 2.81 7.19 -15.21
CA GLY A 831 3.96 6.91 -14.34
C GLY A 831 3.59 6.16 -13.05
N VAL A 832 4.48 5.29 -12.59
CA VAL A 832 4.37 4.57 -11.33
C VAL A 832 5.69 4.70 -10.56
N PHE A 833 5.62 5.10 -9.30
CA PHE A 833 6.76 5.15 -8.40
C PHE A 833 6.64 4.05 -7.35
N TRP A 834 7.52 3.06 -7.43
CA TRP A 834 7.61 1.96 -6.48
C TRP A 834 8.35 2.41 -5.21
N ASN A 835 7.60 2.64 -4.15
CA ASN A 835 8.12 2.93 -2.82
C ASN A 835 8.55 1.64 -2.12
N TYR A 836 9.77 1.20 -2.43
CA TYR A 836 10.47 0.15 -1.69
C TYR A 836 10.72 0.57 -0.22
N PRO A 837 10.81 -0.39 0.72
CA PRO A 837 11.03 -0.13 2.14
C PRO A 837 12.50 0.21 2.45
N ASP A 838 13.09 1.12 1.68
CA ASP A 838 14.49 1.53 1.77
C ASP A 838 14.62 2.97 2.29
N GLU A 839 15.78 3.30 2.86
CA GLU A 839 16.11 4.68 3.20
C GLU A 839 16.25 5.53 1.93
N ARG A 840 15.59 6.70 1.91
CA ARG A 840 15.60 7.61 0.75
C ARG A 840 16.47 8.82 1.01
N THR A 841 17.21 9.25 -0.01
CA THR A 841 17.99 10.49 0.04
C THR A 841 17.12 11.72 0.32
N THR A 842 15.89 11.73 -0.20
CA THR A 842 14.90 12.80 0.04
C THR A 842 14.29 12.77 1.44
N GLN A 843 14.44 11.67 2.20
CA GLN A 843 14.06 11.56 3.60
C GLN A 843 15.22 11.93 4.52
N SER A 844 15.92 13.02 4.20
CA SER A 844 17.03 13.56 5.00
C SER A 844 16.88 15.07 5.20
N PRO A 845 17.28 15.62 6.37
CA PRO A 845 17.38 17.07 6.57
C PRO A 845 18.24 17.77 5.50
N ALA A 846 19.21 17.05 4.91
CA ALA A 846 20.04 17.56 3.83
C ALA A 846 19.22 18.01 2.61
N ALA A 847 18.18 17.25 2.22
CA ALA A 847 17.33 17.61 1.09
C ALA A 847 16.55 18.91 1.36
N GLU A 848 16.01 19.08 2.57
CA GLU A 848 15.32 20.33 2.95
C GLU A 848 16.28 21.52 3.00
N ILE A 849 17.53 21.32 3.42
CA ILE A 849 18.56 22.38 3.39
C ILE A 849 18.88 22.77 1.95
N GLU A 850 19.05 21.80 1.05
CA GLU A 850 19.28 22.04 -0.37
C GLU A 850 18.10 22.77 -1.04
N ASP A 851 16.86 22.56 -0.57
CA ASP A 851 15.69 23.29 -1.05
C ASP A 851 15.75 24.81 -0.81
N MET A 852 16.62 25.29 0.10
CA MET A 852 16.89 26.72 0.21
C MET A 852 17.44 27.29 -1.11
N ARG A 853 18.34 26.53 -1.73
CA ARG A 853 18.99 26.84 -2.98
C ARG A 853 18.13 26.44 -4.18
N ALA A 854 17.47 25.29 -4.12
CA ALA A 854 16.70 24.76 -5.25
C ALA A 854 15.34 25.42 -5.44
N TRP A 855 14.70 25.91 -4.37
CA TRP A 855 13.29 26.34 -4.42
C TRP A 855 13.02 27.64 -3.69
N TYR A 856 13.44 27.78 -2.43
CA TYR A 856 13.06 28.96 -1.63
C TYR A 856 13.66 30.26 -2.15
N VAL A 857 14.88 30.24 -2.69
CA VAL A 857 15.47 31.43 -3.34
C VAL A 857 14.61 31.93 -4.51
N HIS A 858 14.04 31.02 -5.30
CA HIS A 858 13.16 31.33 -6.43
C HIS A 858 11.79 31.87 -5.99
N ARG A 859 11.44 31.70 -4.70
CA ARG A 859 10.21 32.24 -4.10
C ARG A 859 10.39 33.63 -3.48
N THR A 860 11.62 34.15 -3.43
CA THR A 860 11.89 35.54 -3.02
C THR A 860 11.48 36.54 -4.12
N LEU A 861 11.46 37.83 -3.80
CA LEU A 861 11.24 38.88 -4.81
C LEU A 861 12.25 38.78 -5.98
N ALA A 862 13.52 38.48 -5.69
CA ALA A 862 14.54 38.27 -6.72
C ALA A 862 14.23 37.08 -7.63
N GLY A 863 13.75 35.98 -7.05
CA GLY A 863 13.30 34.80 -7.80
C GLY A 863 12.09 35.08 -8.69
N VAL A 864 11.12 35.86 -8.18
CA VAL A 864 9.97 36.33 -8.97
C VAL A 864 10.46 37.20 -10.14
N ARG A 865 11.40 38.13 -9.93
CA ARG A 865 11.99 38.92 -11.02
C ARG A 865 12.64 38.04 -12.07
N TYR A 866 13.47 37.08 -11.66
CA TYR A 866 14.11 36.14 -12.58
C TYR A 866 13.08 35.43 -13.48
N ALA A 867 12.01 34.91 -12.88
CA ALA A 867 10.98 34.16 -13.61
C ALA A 867 10.10 35.05 -14.51
N PHE A 868 9.79 36.29 -14.12
CA PHE A 868 8.75 37.10 -14.76
C PHE A 868 9.25 38.37 -15.48
N ALA A 869 10.55 38.66 -15.47
CA ALA A 869 11.09 39.88 -16.12
C ALA A 869 10.80 40.02 -17.62
N HIS A 870 10.59 38.89 -18.31
CA HIS A 870 10.31 38.85 -19.74
C HIS A 870 8.93 38.29 -20.07
N ARG A 871 8.04 38.23 -19.08
CA ARG A 871 6.69 37.69 -19.16
C ARG A 871 5.65 38.80 -19.05
N THR A 872 4.41 38.52 -19.45
CA THR A 872 3.38 39.56 -19.41
C THR A 872 2.85 39.74 -17.98
N PRO A 873 2.41 40.96 -17.59
CA PRO A 873 1.81 41.18 -16.28
C PRO A 873 0.60 40.27 -16.00
N GLU A 874 -0.14 39.85 -17.04
CA GLU A 874 -1.30 38.96 -16.91
C GLU A 874 -0.92 37.56 -16.40
N GLU A 875 0.26 37.05 -16.78
CA GLU A 875 0.76 35.76 -16.29
C GLU A 875 1.09 35.83 -14.80
N LEU A 876 1.69 36.95 -14.37
CA LEU A 876 1.95 37.24 -12.96
C LEU A 876 0.65 37.37 -12.17
N GLU A 877 -0.34 38.08 -12.71
CA GLU A 877 -1.69 38.16 -12.12
C GLU A 877 -2.29 36.77 -11.93
N GLN A 878 -2.30 35.94 -12.96
CA GLN A 878 -2.84 34.58 -12.90
C GLN A 878 -2.21 33.78 -11.76
N LEU A 879 -0.89 33.86 -11.57
CA LEU A 879 -0.21 33.13 -10.50
C LEU A 879 -0.54 33.67 -9.10
N ILE A 880 -0.87 34.95 -8.95
CA ILE A 880 -1.40 35.49 -7.69
C ILE A 880 -2.75 34.83 -7.37
N TYR A 881 -3.66 34.73 -8.35
CA TYR A 881 -4.96 34.06 -8.15
C TYR A 881 -4.76 32.59 -7.75
N LEU A 882 -3.89 31.86 -8.45
CA LEU A 882 -3.57 30.47 -8.13
C LEU A 882 -2.93 30.34 -6.74
N SER A 883 -2.02 31.24 -6.36
CA SER A 883 -1.40 31.23 -5.03
C SER A 883 -2.40 31.40 -3.89
N LEU A 884 -3.57 31.99 -4.13
CA LEU A 884 -4.62 32.13 -3.11
C LEU A 884 -5.64 30.99 -3.10
N ALA A 885 -5.67 30.18 -4.17
CA ALA A 885 -6.62 29.10 -4.36
C ALA A 885 -6.07 28.06 -5.35
N TYR A 886 -5.15 27.20 -4.90
CA TYR A 886 -4.64 26.08 -5.71
C TYR A 886 -4.88 24.75 -5.00
N ARG A 887 -4.84 23.66 -5.77
CA ARG A 887 -4.86 22.30 -5.25
C ARG A 887 -3.49 21.69 -5.51
N LYS A 888 -2.78 21.28 -4.46
CA LYS A 888 -1.59 20.44 -4.64
C LYS A 888 -2.00 19.14 -5.31
N SER A 889 -1.20 18.63 -6.23
CA SER A 889 -1.54 17.46 -7.04
C SER A 889 -1.74 16.18 -6.21
N TYR A 890 -1.23 16.17 -4.97
CA TYR A 890 -1.41 15.11 -3.98
C TYR A 890 -2.40 15.44 -2.83
N CYS A 891 -2.98 16.64 -2.78
CA CYS A 891 -3.94 17.03 -1.73
C CYS A 891 -5.37 17.05 -2.28
N GLY A 892 -6.32 16.57 -1.46
CA GLY A 892 -7.75 16.63 -1.78
C GLY A 892 -8.46 17.95 -1.44
N HIS A 893 -7.73 18.97 -0.95
CA HIS A 893 -8.28 20.26 -0.52
C HIS A 893 -7.59 21.44 -1.20
N THR A 894 -8.29 22.59 -1.25
CA THR A 894 -7.72 23.87 -1.72
C THR A 894 -6.78 24.45 -0.67
N SER A 895 -5.62 24.91 -1.09
CA SER A 895 -4.56 25.51 -0.28
C SER A 895 -4.24 26.93 -0.78
N SER A 896 -3.52 27.67 0.08
CA SER A 896 -2.97 28.99 -0.20
C SER A 896 -1.44 28.99 -0.04
N ASP A 897 -0.77 29.92 -0.69
CA ASP A 897 0.65 30.22 -0.53
C ASP A 897 0.80 31.73 -0.40
N LEU A 898 0.51 32.23 0.80
CA LEU A 898 0.47 33.65 1.08
C LEU A 898 1.84 34.32 0.95
N GLU A 899 2.92 33.59 1.19
CA GLU A 899 4.29 34.11 1.11
C GLU A 899 4.69 34.36 -0.34
N TYR A 900 4.41 33.41 -1.24
CA TYR A 900 4.68 33.61 -2.65
C TYR A 900 3.73 34.64 -3.26
N ALA A 901 2.44 34.60 -2.92
CA ALA A 901 1.46 35.62 -3.33
C ALA A 901 1.89 37.05 -2.95
N TYR A 902 2.50 37.21 -1.77
CA TYR A 902 3.04 38.50 -1.32
C TYR A 902 4.19 38.98 -2.21
N ASN A 903 5.18 38.13 -2.50
CA ASN A 903 6.32 38.48 -3.35
C ASN A 903 5.91 38.74 -4.80
N LEU A 904 4.96 37.97 -5.35
CA LEU A 904 4.35 38.23 -6.66
C LEU A 904 3.65 39.59 -6.69
N SER A 905 2.91 39.93 -5.64
CA SER A 905 2.21 41.21 -5.53
C SER A 905 3.16 42.40 -5.41
N LEU A 906 4.30 42.24 -4.71
CA LEU A 906 5.35 43.26 -4.65
C LEU A 906 5.90 43.55 -6.04
N TYR A 907 6.25 42.52 -6.80
CA TYR A 907 6.76 42.70 -8.16
C TYR A 907 5.69 43.28 -9.10
N LEU A 908 4.44 42.80 -9.02
CA LEU A 908 3.33 43.31 -9.82
C LEU A 908 3.09 44.81 -9.57
N LYS A 909 3.22 45.26 -8.32
CA LYS A 909 3.10 46.67 -7.96
C LYS A 909 4.14 47.54 -8.65
N GLU A 910 5.31 47.00 -8.96
CA GLU A 910 6.37 47.71 -9.66
C GLU A 910 6.15 47.74 -11.17
N VAL A 911 5.80 46.60 -11.78
CA VAL A 911 5.69 46.47 -13.24
C VAL A 911 4.33 46.86 -13.80
N ASN A 912 3.25 46.75 -13.01
CA ASN A 912 1.89 47.15 -13.38
C ASN A 912 1.08 47.65 -12.15
N PRO A 913 1.33 48.87 -11.67
CA PRO A 913 0.68 49.42 -10.46
C PRO A 913 -0.86 49.56 -10.56
N GLN A 914 -1.42 49.52 -11.76
CA GLN A 914 -2.86 49.66 -12.02
C GLN A 914 -3.60 48.32 -12.11
N SER A 915 -2.89 47.20 -11.92
CA SER A 915 -3.50 45.87 -11.97
C SER A 915 -4.62 45.71 -10.93
N LYS A 916 -5.75 45.16 -11.37
CA LYS A 916 -6.87 44.82 -10.48
C LYS A 916 -6.51 43.76 -9.45
N ALA A 917 -5.52 42.90 -9.72
CA ALA A 917 -5.10 41.86 -8.79
C ALA A 917 -4.50 42.45 -7.49
N LEU A 918 -3.96 43.67 -7.55
CA LEU A 918 -3.41 44.36 -6.38
C LEU A 918 -4.48 44.74 -5.33
N GLN A 919 -5.77 44.65 -5.65
CA GLN A 919 -6.85 44.81 -4.66
C GLN A 919 -6.74 43.80 -3.51
N TYR A 920 -6.16 42.62 -3.76
CA TYR A 920 -5.98 41.56 -2.76
C TYR A 920 -4.72 41.74 -1.91
N PHE A 921 -3.80 42.62 -2.30
CA PHE A 921 -2.48 42.72 -1.69
C PHE A 921 -2.52 43.02 -0.19
N LYS A 922 -3.43 43.90 0.24
CA LYS A 922 -3.58 44.23 1.67
C LYS A 922 -4.11 43.04 2.48
N GLY A 923 -5.03 42.28 1.90
CA GLY A 923 -5.56 41.05 2.48
C GLY A 923 -4.45 40.00 2.65
N ILE A 924 -3.66 39.78 1.59
CA ILE A 924 -2.50 38.87 1.59
C ILE A 924 -1.52 39.22 2.70
N GLU A 925 -1.10 40.48 2.79
CA GLU A 925 -0.18 40.96 3.83
C GLU A 925 -0.74 40.71 5.24
N THR A 926 -2.02 41.03 5.44
CA THR A 926 -2.69 40.88 6.74
C THR A 926 -2.79 39.41 7.15
N LEU A 927 -3.16 38.52 6.22
CA LEU A 927 -3.22 37.08 6.44
C LEU A 927 -1.83 36.50 6.75
N LEU A 928 -0.82 36.86 5.97
CA LEU A 928 0.56 36.39 6.16
C LEU A 928 1.08 36.74 7.55
N GLN A 929 0.87 37.99 8.00
CA GLN A 929 1.25 38.42 9.36
C GLN A 929 0.44 37.69 10.44
N ALA A 930 -0.86 37.48 10.22
CA ALA A 930 -1.70 36.74 11.16
C ALA A 930 -1.22 35.27 11.29
N TYR A 931 -0.85 34.62 10.19
CA TYR A 931 -0.35 33.24 10.19
C TYR A 931 1.04 33.15 10.83
N ARG A 932 1.96 34.09 10.52
CA ARG A 932 3.26 34.22 11.22
C ARG A 932 3.08 34.34 12.74
N SER A 933 2.06 35.07 13.19
CA SER A 933 1.75 35.22 14.61
C SER A 933 1.11 33.98 15.27
N LEU A 934 0.65 32.99 14.49
CA LEU A 934 0.29 31.67 15.00
C LEU A 934 1.50 30.77 15.22
N ASP A 935 2.58 30.96 14.45
CA ASP A 935 3.79 30.13 14.52
C ASP A 935 4.75 30.52 15.63
N TRP A 936 4.70 31.79 16.04
CA TRP A 936 5.41 32.29 17.20
C TRP A 936 4.52 33.23 18.01
N MET A 937 4.24 32.82 19.25
CA MET A 937 3.50 33.62 20.22
C MET A 937 4.47 34.15 21.29
N PRO A 938 4.82 35.46 21.28
CA PRO A 938 5.80 36.01 22.22
C PRO A 938 5.41 35.83 23.70
N LYS A 939 4.11 35.90 24.01
CA LYS A 939 3.56 35.70 25.36
C LYS A 939 2.59 34.52 25.33
N LEU A 940 3.01 33.40 25.92
CA LEU A 940 2.18 32.20 26.04
C LEU A 940 1.57 32.09 27.44
N SER A 941 0.24 32.12 27.51
CA SER A 941 -0.59 31.90 28.70
C SER A 941 -1.64 30.83 28.43
N ARG A 942 -2.36 30.35 29.47
CA ARG A 942 -3.37 29.27 29.35
C ARG A 942 -4.41 29.49 28.24
N PHE A 943 -4.87 30.71 28.02
CA PHE A 943 -5.93 31.02 27.05
C PHE A 943 -5.42 31.66 25.75
N SER A 944 -4.18 32.17 25.75
CA SER A 944 -3.60 32.85 24.58
C SER A 944 -3.59 32.03 23.28
N PRO A 945 -3.36 30.70 23.24
CA PRO A 945 -3.36 29.96 21.98
C PRO A 945 -4.76 29.88 21.38
N LEU A 946 -5.79 29.73 22.22
CA LEU A 946 -7.19 29.71 21.77
C LEU A 946 -7.60 31.07 21.24
N GLU A 947 -7.32 32.13 22.01
CA GLU A 947 -7.58 33.51 21.60
C GLU A 947 -6.94 33.82 20.25
N LYS A 948 -5.67 33.43 20.08
CA LYS A 948 -4.94 33.69 18.83
C LYS A 948 -5.47 32.91 17.64
N VAL A 949 -5.86 31.65 17.83
CA VAL A 949 -6.50 30.83 16.79
C VAL A 949 -7.84 31.43 16.38
N LEU A 950 -8.67 31.86 17.34
CA LEU A 950 -9.97 32.49 17.05
C LEU A 950 -9.80 33.83 16.33
N GLN A 951 -8.89 34.67 16.81
CA GLN A 951 -8.56 35.95 16.17
C GLN A 951 -8.14 35.73 14.70
N THR A 952 -7.22 34.80 14.47
CA THR A 952 -6.69 34.53 13.12
C THR A 952 -7.77 33.94 12.20
N ARG A 953 -8.65 33.07 12.73
CA ARG A 953 -9.81 32.57 11.97
C ARG A 953 -10.78 33.66 11.59
N ASN A 954 -11.07 34.60 12.49
CA ASN A 954 -11.96 35.73 12.20
C ASN A 954 -11.37 36.63 11.11
N ILE A 955 -10.09 36.97 11.22
CA ILE A 955 -9.36 37.72 10.17
C ILE A 955 -9.43 36.97 8.85
N ALA A 956 -9.12 35.67 8.86
CA ALA A 956 -9.12 34.87 7.65
C ALA A 956 -10.50 34.76 7.00
N GLN A 957 -11.54 34.56 7.80
CA GLN A 957 -12.91 34.51 7.32
C GLN A 957 -13.35 35.86 6.74
N GLN A 958 -13.04 36.97 7.40
CA GLN A 958 -13.36 38.31 6.91
C GLN A 958 -12.70 38.56 5.55
N ILE A 959 -11.38 38.36 5.45
CA ILE A 959 -10.62 38.58 4.20
C ILE A 959 -11.08 37.61 3.11
N GLN A 960 -11.43 36.37 3.46
CA GLN A 960 -11.99 35.42 2.50
C GLN A 960 -13.32 35.94 1.92
N GLN A 961 -14.23 36.43 2.77
CA GLN A 961 -15.49 37.00 2.29
C GLN A 961 -15.26 38.23 1.41
N GLU A 962 -14.35 39.13 1.81
CA GLU A 962 -13.97 40.30 1.02
C GLU A 962 -13.42 39.89 -0.35
N HIS A 963 -12.45 38.97 -0.40
CA HIS A 963 -11.88 38.49 -1.66
C HIS A 963 -12.92 37.82 -2.56
N LEU A 964 -13.85 37.05 -1.98
CA LEU A 964 -14.93 36.38 -2.71
C LEU A 964 -15.89 37.35 -3.41
N THR A 965 -16.05 38.60 -2.92
CA THR A 965 -16.96 39.57 -3.55
C THR A 965 -16.52 40.00 -4.95
N THR A 966 -15.22 40.03 -5.21
CA THR A 966 -14.63 40.46 -6.48
C THR A 966 -13.80 39.36 -7.15
N TRP A 967 -13.92 38.12 -6.69
CA TRP A 967 -13.11 36.99 -7.15
C TRP A 967 -13.41 36.61 -8.59
N ASP A 968 -12.36 36.32 -9.35
CA ASP A 968 -12.44 35.84 -10.72
C ASP A 968 -12.09 34.34 -10.76
N GLU A 969 -13.12 33.49 -10.79
CA GLU A 969 -12.96 32.04 -10.82
C GLU A 969 -12.26 31.55 -12.11
N GLN A 970 -12.31 32.29 -13.21
CA GLN A 970 -11.63 31.90 -14.45
C GLN A 970 -10.12 32.00 -14.30
N LYS A 971 -9.64 32.98 -13.52
CA LYS A 971 -8.20 33.13 -13.20
C LYS A 971 -7.67 32.11 -12.20
N SER A 972 -8.53 31.35 -11.53
CA SER A 972 -8.16 30.34 -10.52
C SER A 972 -8.63 28.92 -10.84
N LEU A 973 -8.82 28.58 -12.13
CA LEU A 973 -9.25 27.23 -12.56
C LEU A 973 -10.60 26.78 -11.92
N GLY A 974 -11.51 27.71 -11.65
CA GLY A 974 -12.77 27.46 -10.96
C GLY A 974 -12.65 27.32 -9.44
N LEU A 975 -11.45 27.49 -8.88
CA LEU A 975 -11.21 27.39 -7.44
C LEU A 975 -11.54 28.70 -6.73
N LYS A 976 -11.97 28.58 -5.47
CA LYS A 976 -12.27 29.71 -4.59
C LYS A 976 -11.23 29.81 -3.47
N PRO A 977 -10.90 31.03 -3.01
CA PRO A 977 -10.00 31.18 -1.88
C PRO A 977 -10.56 30.50 -0.64
N ASP A 978 -9.71 29.73 0.02
CA ASP A 978 -10.00 29.02 1.27
C ASP A 978 -8.87 29.29 2.26
N TYR A 979 -9.08 30.31 3.11
CA TYR A 979 -8.09 30.77 4.08
C TYR A 979 -8.24 30.08 5.43
N ARG A 980 -8.66 28.81 5.44
CA ARG A 980 -8.56 27.98 6.65
C ARG A 980 -7.08 27.90 7.06
N ILE A 981 -6.79 28.28 8.30
CA ILE A 981 -5.43 28.53 8.84
C ILE A 981 -4.41 27.36 8.76
N PHE A 982 -4.81 26.16 8.31
CA PHE A 982 -3.91 25.00 8.10
C PHE A 982 -3.97 24.45 6.66
N ASN A 983 -4.61 25.18 5.76
CA ASN A 983 -4.66 24.96 4.31
C ASN A 983 -3.78 26.03 3.65
N ASP A 984 -2.51 26.01 4.02
CA ASP A 984 -1.49 26.91 3.49
C ASP A 984 -0.18 26.13 3.34
N ASN A 985 0.60 26.49 2.33
CA ASN A 985 1.86 25.84 1.96
C ASN A 985 2.82 25.71 3.15
N ARG A 986 2.81 26.65 4.11
CA ARG A 986 3.61 26.61 5.34
C ARG A 986 3.34 25.42 6.24
N HIS A 987 2.19 24.76 6.09
CA HIS A 987 1.80 23.56 6.83
C HIS A 987 1.92 22.28 5.99
N GLU A 988 2.22 22.40 4.70
CA GLU A 988 2.18 21.32 3.73
C GLU A 988 3.58 20.99 3.19
N GLN A 989 4.44 22.01 3.02
CA GLN A 989 5.85 21.82 2.68
C GLN A 989 6.73 21.92 3.93
N HIS A 990 7.63 20.93 4.10
CA HIS A 990 8.63 20.92 5.19
C HIS A 990 8.07 21.12 6.60
N ALA A 991 6.86 20.61 6.83
CA ALA A 991 6.17 20.68 8.12
C ALA A 991 6.28 19.38 8.94
N PHE A 992 6.71 18.28 8.32
CA PHE A 992 6.96 17.00 9.00
C PHE A 992 8.21 17.07 9.88
N LEU A 993 8.34 16.17 10.85
CA LEU A 993 9.49 16.15 11.77
C LEU A 993 10.58 15.22 11.26
N TRP A 994 11.83 15.66 11.40
CA TRP A 994 13.02 14.81 11.31
C TRP A 994 13.19 14.04 12.62
N LEU A 995 12.92 12.74 12.59
CA LEU A 995 13.00 11.86 13.75
C LEU A 995 14.36 11.17 13.78
N THR A 996 15.15 11.44 14.82
CA THR A 996 16.48 10.85 14.99
C THR A 996 16.40 9.53 15.76
N LYS A 997 17.42 8.66 15.64
CA LYS A 997 17.47 7.45 16.46
C LYS A 997 17.62 7.84 17.94
N VAL A 998 16.71 7.36 18.77
CA VAL A 998 16.83 7.41 20.24
C VAL A 998 17.17 6.00 20.65
N GLU A 999 18.30 5.81 21.33
CA GLU A 999 18.75 4.50 21.81
C GLU A 999 17.55 3.70 22.33
N THR A 1000 17.28 2.57 21.67
CA THR A 1000 16.59 1.46 22.32
C THR A 1000 17.52 1.05 23.44
N THR A 1001 17.01 1.07 24.68
CA THR A 1001 17.65 0.40 25.80
C THR A 1001 18.23 -0.92 25.30
N GLU A 1002 19.54 -1.09 25.49
CA GLU A 1002 20.30 -2.29 25.16
C GLU A 1002 19.50 -3.55 25.52
N SER A 1003 19.51 -4.49 24.57
CA SER A 1003 19.22 -5.94 24.66
C SER A 1003 18.42 -6.46 25.86
#